data_AF-A0A1R4HFH6-F1
#
_entry.id   AF-A0A1R4HFH6-F1
#
_cell.length_a   1.000
_cell.length_b   1.000
_cell.length_c   1.000
_cell.angle_alpha   90.00
_cell.angle_beta   90.00
_cell.angle_gamma   90.00
#
_symmetry.space_group_name_H-M   'P 1'
#
loop_
_entity.id
_entity.type
_entity.pdbx_description
1 polymer ?
#
loop_
_entity_poly.entity_id
_entity_poly.type
_entity_poly.pdbx_seq_one_letter_code
_entity_poly.pdbx_strand_id
1 'polypeptide(L)'
;MEKLTVSTELLKKFKTLYDYDFDNDIGTPVLGHIFEQSIADLDEIYEAITEEQELQGNVKSSTSTSGKRKQDGIVYTPEFITDYIIKHTLGGYLEQKKTGVAHEQDSAAYWLEYRSILAKTRVLDPACGSGAFLIGAFKYLKAEYDFVNRRLPGGEGANTDLFGLDLEAGILKNNLFGVDLNAESIEITQLALWLETAEKGKKLNPLDDNIKQGNSIIHHKNADKQAFVWKGIDRKDVNNEFSKVMETGGFDVILGNPPYVRQERLTAIKPYLQKHYQTYHGVADLYTYFFELGLNLLKKGGRLGYISSSTFFRTNSGTPLREFLKVQSNLQTVIDFGDYPVFDGVTTYPAILIMEKPERLRKSAPKSEFNFLNITAKKDPQHNALKQQLQSELGVMKQTALSAEAWQLEDERFANLRQKITKGYKTLKEVYGSPLYGIKTGLSEAFVINQQQYEHLKQDDPDGKILKLFLEGKDLKRWRAESRDLYLILFPKGWTHRQLNYTEGDVVLTEIEAWRYLQRNYPKIAEYLSAYATRGRKRGDKGYFWWELRSCAYYERFEEPKIVYNRFMPHSLFWFDSTNNYHNDALYFIPAVGYYELGLLNSSLYWYLLTANALTMSGGFYQVHGNVLEKMPIPTSTDEQKSHIANLAQQCQTNAQARYELEQKVQRRLLQNLRPANNGEPLNTKLNEWWKLATVTELATEAAKAFKLKKYEGLNVDLYDLIQQDKWEKYLNDNTHQWQAYTQTIKSLEQQINSAVYALFKLTSEEIGLIERG
;
A
#
# COMPACT_ATOMS: atom_id res chain seq x y z
N MET A 1 26.72 53.34 -7.40
CA MET A 1 26.71 51.87 -7.35
C MET A 1 28.07 51.32 -7.78
N GLU A 2 29.17 51.69 -7.13
CA GLU A 2 30.51 51.46 -7.71
C GLU A 2 31.38 50.39 -7.04
N LYS A 3 30.90 49.65 -6.03
CA LYS A 3 31.64 48.49 -5.52
C LYS A 3 30.71 47.37 -5.07
N LEU A 4 30.07 46.70 -6.03
CA LEU A 4 29.56 45.36 -5.79
C LEU A 4 30.76 44.40 -5.93
N THR A 5 31.26 43.88 -4.81
CA THR A 5 32.37 42.91 -4.84
C THR A 5 31.78 41.51 -4.98
N VAL A 6 31.67 41.04 -6.23
CA VAL A 6 31.20 39.68 -6.50
C VAL A 6 32.39 38.72 -6.37
N SER A 7 32.28 37.73 -5.49
CA SER A 7 33.38 36.78 -5.29
C SER A 7 33.65 35.97 -6.55
N THR A 8 34.91 35.64 -6.81
CA THR A 8 35.32 34.77 -7.93
C THR A 8 34.61 33.41 -7.88
N GLU A 9 34.25 32.96 -6.68
CA GLU A 9 33.49 31.72 -6.48
C GLU A 9 32.04 31.87 -6.94
N LEU A 10 31.39 33.01 -6.65
CA LEU A 10 30.06 33.32 -7.13
C LEU A 10 30.04 33.46 -8.66
N LEU A 11 31.05 34.13 -9.23
CA LEU A 11 31.23 34.26 -10.68
C LEU A 11 31.42 32.90 -11.38
N LYS A 12 32.14 31.96 -10.73
CA LYS A 12 32.25 30.59 -11.24
C LYS A 12 30.90 29.88 -11.25
N LYS A 13 30.10 30.02 -10.19
CA LYS A 13 28.72 29.48 -10.15
C LYS A 13 27.82 30.09 -11.22
N PHE A 14 27.90 31.41 -11.43
CA PHE A 14 27.18 32.08 -12.53
C PHE A 14 27.64 31.63 -13.91
N LYS A 15 28.94 31.36 -14.09
CA LYS A 15 29.46 30.80 -15.33
C LYS A 15 28.95 29.38 -15.56
N THR A 16 28.91 28.54 -14.52
CA THR A 16 28.30 27.20 -14.61
C THR A 16 26.82 27.25 -14.97
N LEU A 17 26.07 28.23 -14.43
CA LEU A 17 24.68 28.50 -14.82
C LEU A 17 24.57 29.01 -16.26
N TYR A 18 25.48 29.89 -16.70
CA TYR A 18 25.47 30.43 -18.06
C TYR A 18 25.83 29.40 -19.13
N ASP A 19 26.75 28.48 -18.81
CA ASP A 19 27.16 27.38 -19.69
C ASP A 19 26.13 26.22 -19.70
N TYR A 20 25.05 26.34 -18.90
CA TYR A 20 23.95 25.37 -18.83
C TYR A 20 22.97 25.60 -19.99
N ASP A 21 22.63 24.55 -20.74
CA ASP A 21 21.73 24.65 -21.89
C ASP A 21 20.27 24.54 -21.43
N PHE A 22 19.69 25.66 -21.01
CA PHE A 22 18.31 25.72 -20.52
C PHE A 22 17.27 25.19 -21.53
N ASP A 23 17.56 25.21 -22.83
CA ASP A 23 16.63 24.74 -23.88
C ASP A 23 16.56 23.21 -23.93
N ASN A 24 17.62 22.49 -23.55
CA ASN A 24 17.69 21.03 -23.60
C ASN A 24 17.76 20.35 -22.21
N ASP A 25 18.25 21.05 -21.18
CA ASP A 25 18.56 20.47 -19.87
C ASP A 25 17.48 20.73 -18.80
N ILE A 26 16.54 21.67 -19.02
CA ILE A 26 15.43 21.93 -18.09
C ILE A 26 14.11 21.44 -18.68
N GLY A 27 13.85 20.15 -18.55
CA GLY A 27 12.51 19.59 -18.75
C GLY A 27 11.59 19.83 -17.55
N THR A 28 10.28 19.72 -17.75
CA THR A 28 9.25 19.70 -16.69
C THR A 28 9.62 18.87 -15.44
N PRO A 29 10.23 17.66 -15.59
CA PRO A 29 10.67 16.87 -14.44
C PRO A 29 11.80 17.52 -13.65
N VAL A 30 12.69 18.25 -14.30
CA VAL A 30 13.84 18.94 -13.66
C VAL A 30 13.35 20.14 -12.86
N LEU A 31 12.39 20.93 -13.35
CA LEU A 31 11.76 22.00 -12.57
C LEU A 31 10.94 21.45 -11.40
N GLY A 32 10.21 20.35 -11.61
CA GLY A 32 9.50 19.65 -10.53
C GLY A 32 10.47 19.17 -9.44
N HIS A 33 11.57 18.53 -9.82
CA HIS A 33 12.60 18.07 -8.89
C HIS A 33 13.37 19.22 -8.24
N ILE A 34 13.71 20.29 -8.97
CA ILE A 34 14.34 21.49 -8.41
C ILE A 34 13.41 22.11 -7.38
N PHE A 35 12.10 22.19 -7.64
CA PHE A 35 11.15 22.69 -6.65
C PHE A 35 11.07 21.80 -5.41
N GLU A 36 10.98 20.48 -5.58
CA GLU A 36 11.00 19.53 -4.46
C GLU A 36 12.27 19.66 -3.63
N GLN A 37 13.42 19.81 -4.30
CA GLN A 37 14.70 20.05 -3.68
C GLN A 37 14.70 21.41 -2.98
N SER A 38 14.16 22.47 -3.60
CA SER A 38 14.11 23.82 -3.03
C SER A 38 13.19 23.91 -1.82
N ILE A 39 12.04 23.24 -1.82
CA ILE A 39 11.16 23.09 -0.66
C ILE A 39 11.89 22.31 0.44
N ALA A 40 12.58 21.23 0.08
CA ALA A 40 13.35 20.43 1.03
C ALA A 40 14.51 21.24 1.64
N ASP A 41 15.23 22.01 0.84
CA ASP A 41 16.35 22.86 1.24
C ASP A 41 15.84 24.06 2.07
N LEU A 42 14.70 24.66 1.71
CA LEU A 42 14.04 25.70 2.49
C LEU A 42 13.57 25.16 3.84
N ASP A 43 12.97 23.97 3.88
CA ASP A 43 12.58 23.30 5.12
C ASP A 43 13.78 22.98 6.00
N GLU A 44 14.92 22.58 5.41
CA GLU A 44 16.18 22.32 6.12
C GLU A 44 16.80 23.61 6.67
N ILE A 45 16.70 24.72 5.93
CA ILE A 45 17.08 26.07 6.40
C ILE A 45 16.15 26.55 7.52
N TYR A 46 14.84 26.35 7.40
CA TYR A 46 13.90 26.67 8.47
C TYR A 46 14.16 25.81 9.70
N GLU A 47 14.44 24.51 9.56
CA GLU A 47 14.85 23.64 10.67
C GLU A 47 16.16 24.14 11.33
N ALA A 48 17.16 24.54 10.56
CA ALA A 48 18.39 25.12 11.09
C ALA A 48 18.17 26.45 11.85
N ILE A 49 17.28 27.32 11.35
CA ILE A 49 16.89 28.57 12.02
C ILE A 49 16.06 28.27 13.28
N THR A 50 15.22 27.24 13.25
CA THR A 50 14.41 26.82 14.40
C THR A 50 15.28 26.12 15.45
N GLU A 51 16.32 25.36 15.06
CA GLU A 51 17.33 24.81 15.97
C GLU A 51 18.16 25.90 16.66
N GLU A 52 18.51 26.98 15.95
CA GLU A 52 19.14 28.17 16.55
C GLU A 52 18.23 28.87 17.58
N GLN A 53 16.90 28.83 17.38
CA GLN A 53 15.91 29.35 18.35
C GLN A 53 15.59 28.35 19.48
N GLU A 54 15.63 27.04 19.23
CA GLU A 54 15.40 25.97 20.22
C GLU A 54 16.58 25.78 21.17
N LEU A 55 17.81 26.16 20.76
CA LEU A 55 18.96 26.28 21.66
C LEU A 55 18.74 27.32 22.79
N GLN A 56 17.70 28.17 22.70
CA GLN A 56 17.29 29.10 23.76
C GLN A 56 16.06 28.63 24.58
N GLY A 57 15.48 27.45 24.34
CA GLY A 57 14.34 26.97 25.14
C GLY A 57 13.87 25.54 24.85
N ASN A 58 13.97 24.67 25.85
CA ASN A 58 13.61 23.24 25.82
C ASN A 58 12.16 22.94 25.36
N VAL A 59 11.96 22.45 24.14
CA VAL A 59 10.96 21.44 23.75
C VAL A 59 11.52 20.63 22.58
N LYS A 60 11.68 19.30 22.72
CA LYS A 60 12.05 18.42 21.58
C LYS A 60 10.80 18.06 20.78
N SER A 61 10.66 18.55 19.56
CA SER A 61 9.80 17.94 18.55
C SER A 61 10.67 17.06 17.63
N SER A 62 10.34 15.77 17.55
CA SER A 62 11.02 14.84 16.65
C SER A 62 10.32 14.85 15.29
N THR A 63 10.87 15.55 14.32
CA THR A 63 10.47 15.40 12.91
C THR A 63 11.72 15.32 12.05
N SER A 64 12.07 14.11 11.62
CA SER A 64 12.99 13.92 10.49
C SER A 64 12.35 14.44 9.20
N THR A 65 13.13 14.98 8.28
CA THR A 65 12.82 15.51 6.94
C THR A 65 11.91 14.63 6.05
N SER A 66 11.84 13.32 6.31
CA SER A 66 10.85 12.41 5.67
C SER A 66 9.40 12.61 6.16
N GLY A 67 9.25 13.29 7.29
CA GLY A 67 7.99 13.62 7.94
C GLY A 67 7.19 14.59 7.09
N LYS A 68 7.70 15.81 6.86
CA LYS A 68 6.95 16.90 6.20
C LYS A 68 6.40 16.55 4.80
N ARG A 69 7.16 15.80 3.98
CA ARG A 69 6.66 15.25 2.69
C ARG A 69 5.41 14.37 2.83
N LYS A 70 5.34 13.56 3.89
CA LYS A 70 4.13 12.80 4.28
C LYS A 70 3.05 13.67 4.93
N GLN A 71 3.42 14.81 5.49
CA GLN A 71 2.54 15.70 6.24
C GLN A 71 1.62 16.49 5.30
N ASP A 72 2.16 17.04 4.20
CA ASP A 72 1.38 17.94 3.33
C ASP A 72 0.80 17.25 2.08
N GLY A 73 1.13 15.97 1.87
CA GLY A 73 0.52 15.17 0.80
C GLY A 73 0.95 15.58 -0.61
N ILE A 74 2.07 16.30 -0.74
CA ILE A 74 2.66 16.75 -2.00
C ILE A 74 3.42 15.58 -2.63
N VAL A 75 2.96 15.12 -3.79
CA VAL A 75 3.55 13.96 -4.49
C VAL A 75 3.58 14.22 -5.99
N TYR A 76 4.77 14.20 -6.60
CA TYR A 76 4.92 14.36 -8.05
C TYR A 76 4.38 13.14 -8.80
N THR A 77 3.63 13.39 -9.87
CA THR A 77 3.10 12.34 -10.75
C THR A 77 4.06 12.08 -11.91
N PRO A 78 4.58 10.84 -12.09
CA PRO A 78 5.45 10.52 -13.20
C PRO A 78 4.83 10.92 -14.54
N GLU A 79 5.65 11.45 -15.46
CA GLU A 79 5.18 12.02 -16.74
C GLU A 79 4.30 11.05 -17.53
N PHE A 80 4.72 9.77 -17.65
CA PHE A 80 3.94 8.77 -18.38
C PHE A 80 2.55 8.49 -17.77
N ILE A 81 2.38 8.70 -16.47
CA ILE A 81 1.08 8.60 -15.79
C ILE A 81 0.24 9.85 -16.07
N THR A 82 0.84 11.03 -15.95
CA THR A 82 0.21 12.30 -16.30
C THR A 82 -0.29 12.28 -17.75
N ASP A 83 0.55 11.87 -18.69
CA ASP A 83 0.22 11.73 -20.12
C ASP A 83 -0.92 10.74 -20.35
N TYR A 84 -0.91 9.61 -19.64
CA TYR A 84 -2.00 8.63 -19.72
C TYR A 84 -3.33 9.28 -19.31
N ILE A 85 -3.37 9.95 -18.15
CA ILE A 85 -4.59 10.59 -17.64
C ILE A 85 -5.06 11.69 -18.59
N ILE A 86 -4.16 12.54 -19.10
CA ILE A 86 -4.48 13.60 -20.06
C ILE A 86 -5.06 13.02 -21.34
N LYS A 87 -4.38 12.05 -21.95
CA LYS A 87 -4.82 11.41 -23.19
C LYS A 87 -6.21 10.81 -23.05
N HIS A 88 -6.48 10.10 -21.97
CA HIS A 88 -7.76 9.40 -21.78
C HIS A 88 -8.88 10.31 -21.25
N THR A 89 -8.55 11.47 -20.65
CA THR A 89 -9.54 12.41 -20.10
C THR A 89 -9.78 13.58 -21.06
N LEU A 90 -8.76 14.42 -21.31
CA LEU A 90 -8.84 15.56 -22.24
C LEU A 90 -8.95 15.08 -23.68
N GLY A 91 -8.06 14.17 -24.09
CA GLY A 91 -8.11 13.60 -25.43
C GLY A 91 -9.40 12.83 -25.68
N GLY A 92 -9.85 12.05 -24.70
CA GLY A 92 -11.14 11.39 -24.76
C GLY A 92 -12.34 12.35 -24.88
N TYR A 93 -12.32 13.48 -24.17
CA TYR A 93 -13.34 14.53 -24.29
C TYR A 93 -13.35 15.15 -25.69
N LEU A 94 -12.16 15.52 -26.19
CA LEU A 94 -12.02 16.15 -27.50
C LEU A 94 -12.41 15.22 -28.63
N GLU A 95 -12.06 13.92 -28.56
CA GLU A 95 -12.48 12.92 -29.54
C GLU A 95 -14.01 12.78 -29.56
N GLN A 96 -14.66 12.74 -28.39
CA GLN A 96 -16.13 12.75 -28.32
C GLN A 96 -16.73 14.01 -28.96
N LYS A 97 -16.15 15.19 -28.76
CA LYS A 97 -16.61 16.42 -29.42
C LYS A 97 -16.36 16.41 -30.92
N LYS A 98 -15.23 15.87 -31.35
CA LYS A 98 -14.82 15.73 -32.75
C LYS A 98 -15.76 14.82 -33.54
N THR A 99 -16.18 13.70 -32.96
CA THR A 99 -17.21 12.82 -33.55
C THR A 99 -18.60 13.46 -33.61
N GLY A 100 -18.86 14.49 -32.80
CA GLY A 100 -20.12 15.23 -32.77
C GLY A 100 -20.19 16.43 -33.72
N VAL A 101 -19.13 16.73 -34.49
CA VAL A 101 -19.11 17.81 -35.48
C VAL A 101 -20.03 17.45 -36.65
N ALA A 102 -20.95 18.35 -37.01
CA ALA A 102 -22.01 18.05 -38.00
C ALA A 102 -21.56 18.17 -39.46
N HIS A 103 -20.41 18.81 -39.70
CA HIS A 103 -19.83 18.95 -41.04
C HIS A 103 -19.24 17.63 -41.56
N GLU A 104 -19.15 17.51 -42.89
CA GLU A 104 -18.49 16.38 -43.53
C GLU A 104 -17.07 16.22 -43.00
N GLN A 105 -16.72 15.00 -42.60
CA GLN A 105 -15.43 14.68 -42.01
C GLN A 105 -14.29 15.12 -42.93
N ASP A 106 -13.25 15.69 -42.33
CA ASP A 106 -12.06 16.23 -43.00
C ASP A 106 -12.29 17.45 -43.92
N SER A 107 -13.51 18.00 -44.01
CA SER A 107 -13.76 19.26 -44.71
C SER A 107 -13.14 20.48 -43.99
N ALA A 108 -12.94 21.59 -44.69
CA ALA A 108 -12.47 22.84 -44.07
C ALA A 108 -13.44 23.34 -42.98
N ALA A 109 -14.75 23.22 -43.20
CA ALA A 109 -15.76 23.59 -42.21
C ALA A 109 -15.68 22.72 -40.94
N TYR A 110 -15.45 21.42 -41.10
CA TYR A 110 -15.22 20.48 -40.00
C TYR A 110 -14.02 20.89 -39.14
N TRP A 111 -12.87 21.18 -39.77
CA TRP A 111 -11.67 21.60 -39.04
C TRP A 111 -11.81 22.98 -38.38
N LEU A 112 -12.53 23.91 -39.00
CA LEU A 112 -12.84 25.21 -38.40
C LEU A 112 -13.74 25.06 -37.17
N GLU A 113 -14.75 24.20 -37.22
CA GLU A 113 -15.63 23.91 -36.08
C GLU A 113 -14.84 23.23 -34.94
N TYR A 114 -14.04 22.20 -35.25
CA TYR A 114 -13.22 21.53 -34.24
C TYR A 114 -12.18 22.48 -33.62
N ARG A 115 -11.56 23.37 -34.41
CA ARG A 115 -10.68 24.43 -33.88
C ARG A 115 -11.42 25.39 -32.94
N SER A 116 -12.68 25.71 -33.22
CA SER A 116 -13.54 26.51 -32.34
C SER A 116 -13.85 25.78 -31.02
N ILE A 117 -14.03 24.46 -31.08
CA ILE A 117 -14.18 23.60 -29.89
C ILE A 117 -12.91 23.62 -29.05
N LEU A 118 -11.73 23.47 -29.67
CA LEU A 118 -10.44 23.59 -28.97
C LEU A 118 -10.35 24.94 -28.26
N ALA A 119 -10.69 26.06 -28.92
CA ALA A 119 -10.60 27.41 -28.34
C ALA A 119 -11.55 27.65 -27.16
N LYS A 120 -12.62 26.84 -27.05
CA LYS A 120 -13.65 26.95 -26.00
C LYS A 120 -13.51 25.91 -24.90
N THR A 121 -12.63 24.92 -25.05
CA THR A 121 -12.43 23.87 -24.05
C THR A 121 -11.72 24.43 -22.82
N ARG A 122 -12.30 24.28 -21.64
CA ARG A 122 -11.76 24.76 -20.37
C ARG A 122 -11.29 23.57 -19.52
N VAL A 123 -10.00 23.56 -19.18
CA VAL A 123 -9.32 22.52 -18.39
C VAL A 123 -8.92 23.11 -17.03
N LEU A 124 -9.29 22.45 -15.94
CA LEU A 124 -8.95 22.86 -14.58
C LEU A 124 -8.13 21.78 -13.87
N ASP A 125 -7.11 22.22 -13.13
CA ASP A 125 -6.54 21.46 -12.01
C ASP A 125 -6.78 22.22 -10.69
N PRO A 126 -7.64 21.72 -9.77
CA PRO A 126 -8.00 22.42 -8.54
C PRO A 126 -6.99 22.22 -7.39
N ALA A 127 -5.90 21.48 -7.61
CA ALA A 127 -4.78 21.34 -6.68
C ALA A 127 -3.49 21.17 -7.49
N CYS A 128 -3.13 22.22 -8.23
CA CYS A 128 -2.23 22.11 -9.37
C CYS A 128 -0.75 21.87 -9.01
N GLY A 129 -0.33 22.11 -7.77
CA GLY A 129 1.05 21.92 -7.33
C GLY A 129 2.04 22.64 -8.24
N SER A 130 3.02 21.93 -8.77
CA SER A 130 4.01 22.45 -9.74
C SER A 130 3.48 22.57 -11.18
N GLY A 131 2.21 22.23 -11.43
CA GLY A 131 1.56 22.43 -12.72
C GLY A 131 1.70 21.27 -13.70
N ALA A 132 2.17 20.09 -13.28
CA ALA A 132 2.44 18.95 -14.17
C ALA A 132 1.28 18.60 -15.11
N PHE A 133 0.03 18.55 -14.60
CA PHE A 133 -1.15 18.29 -15.41
C PHE A 133 -1.50 19.44 -16.36
N LEU A 134 -1.32 20.69 -15.94
CA LEU A 134 -1.57 21.87 -16.78
C LEU A 134 -0.57 21.97 -17.92
N ILE A 135 0.70 21.66 -17.66
CA ILE A 135 1.76 21.63 -18.66
C ILE A 135 1.52 20.49 -19.66
N GLY A 136 1.18 19.29 -19.18
CA GLY A 136 0.83 18.19 -20.07
C GLY A 136 -0.43 18.50 -20.90
N ALA A 137 -1.45 19.15 -20.32
CA ALA A 137 -2.63 19.60 -21.05
C ALA A 137 -2.29 20.69 -22.08
N PHE A 138 -1.37 21.61 -21.77
CA PHE A 138 -0.84 22.59 -22.72
C PHE A 138 -0.21 21.89 -23.93
N LYS A 139 0.72 20.97 -23.70
CA LYS A 139 1.41 20.19 -24.75
C LYS A 139 0.40 19.42 -25.62
N TYR A 140 -0.59 18.79 -25.00
CA TYR A 140 -1.64 18.06 -25.71
C TYR A 140 -2.48 18.99 -26.60
N LEU A 141 -2.96 20.12 -26.06
CA LEU A 141 -3.76 21.09 -26.82
C LEU A 141 -2.95 21.70 -27.96
N LYS A 142 -1.69 22.07 -27.73
CA LYS A 142 -0.80 22.61 -28.77
C LYS A 142 -0.64 21.61 -29.92
N ALA A 143 -0.34 20.35 -29.61
CA ALA A 143 -0.23 19.31 -30.62
C ALA A 143 -1.52 19.10 -31.43
N GLU A 144 -2.69 19.14 -30.77
CA GLU A 144 -3.99 19.08 -31.44
C GLU A 144 -4.23 20.30 -32.33
N TYR A 145 -3.92 21.51 -31.87
CA TYR A 145 -4.00 22.72 -32.69
C TYR A 145 -3.10 22.65 -33.93
N ASP A 146 -1.85 22.23 -33.78
CA ASP A 146 -0.90 22.07 -34.88
C ASP A 146 -1.38 21.01 -35.88
N PHE A 147 -2.02 19.94 -35.39
CA PHE A 147 -2.66 18.93 -36.23
C PHE A 147 -3.82 19.50 -37.05
N VAL A 148 -4.65 20.36 -36.46
CA VAL A 148 -5.79 21.01 -37.12
C VAL A 148 -5.34 22.10 -38.09
N ASN A 149 -4.41 22.96 -37.69
CA ASN A 149 -3.92 24.07 -38.51
C ASN A 149 -3.29 23.58 -39.83
N ARG A 150 -2.57 22.45 -39.81
CA ARG A 150 -2.01 21.81 -41.01
C ARG A 150 -3.06 21.33 -42.02
N ARG A 151 -4.32 21.18 -41.60
CA ARG A 151 -5.43 20.70 -42.45
C ARG A 151 -6.32 21.83 -42.96
N LEU A 152 -6.11 23.06 -42.50
CA LEU A 152 -6.83 24.23 -43.01
C LEU A 152 -6.10 24.82 -44.24
N PRO A 153 -6.82 25.28 -45.28
CA PRO A 153 -6.22 25.93 -46.44
C PRO A 153 -5.41 27.17 -46.02
N GLY A 154 -4.12 27.23 -46.38
CA GLY A 154 -3.17 28.29 -45.96
C GLY A 154 -2.23 27.92 -44.80
N GLY A 155 -2.18 26.65 -44.39
CA GLY A 155 -1.48 26.15 -43.20
C GLY A 155 0.05 26.03 -43.24
N GLU A 156 0.75 26.45 -44.31
CA GLU A 156 2.21 26.55 -44.28
C GLU A 156 2.63 27.95 -43.78
N GLY A 157 2.91 28.05 -42.46
CA GLY A 157 3.62 29.21 -41.88
C GLY A 157 2.82 30.14 -40.96
N ALA A 158 1.54 29.87 -40.67
CA ALA A 158 0.75 30.71 -39.76
C ALA A 158 0.93 30.29 -38.29
N ASN A 159 1.94 30.85 -37.60
CA ASN A 159 2.06 30.83 -36.13
C ASN A 159 1.01 31.75 -35.45
N THR A 160 -0.12 31.95 -36.10
CA THR A 160 -1.16 32.93 -35.78
C THR A 160 -2.52 32.26 -35.86
N ASP A 161 -3.39 32.56 -34.89
CA ASP A 161 -4.74 32.02 -34.90
C ASP A 161 -5.57 32.59 -36.08
N LEU A 162 -6.79 32.09 -36.30
CA LEU A 162 -7.72 32.61 -37.33
C LEU A 162 -8.08 34.10 -37.12
N PHE A 163 -7.72 34.67 -35.98
CA PHE A 163 -7.94 36.05 -35.52
C PHE A 163 -6.64 36.87 -35.38
N GLY A 164 -5.47 36.34 -35.79
CA GLY A 164 -4.17 37.01 -35.68
C GLY A 164 -3.51 37.02 -34.28
N LEU A 165 -3.95 36.17 -33.35
CA LEU A 165 -3.38 36.03 -32.00
C LEU A 165 -2.32 34.92 -31.91
N ASP A 166 -1.42 35.07 -30.96
CA ASP A 166 -0.45 34.06 -30.54
C ASP A 166 -1.19 32.83 -29.99
N LEU A 167 -1.03 31.68 -30.65
CA LEU A 167 -1.71 30.42 -30.30
C LEU A 167 -1.42 30.00 -28.86
N GLU A 168 -0.16 30.09 -28.44
CA GLU A 168 0.28 29.64 -27.13
C GLU A 168 -0.32 30.53 -26.04
N ALA A 169 -0.30 31.86 -26.27
CA ALA A 169 -0.99 32.82 -25.41
C ALA A 169 -2.50 32.52 -25.33
N GLY A 170 -3.10 32.13 -26.45
CA GLY A 170 -4.50 31.72 -26.54
C GLY A 170 -4.82 30.52 -25.66
N ILE A 171 -3.98 29.48 -25.70
CA ILE A 171 -4.13 28.27 -24.88
C ILE A 171 -4.00 28.62 -23.40
N LEU A 172 -2.95 29.33 -23.01
CA LEU A 172 -2.71 29.69 -21.61
C LEU A 172 -3.86 30.53 -21.02
N LYS A 173 -4.35 31.51 -21.77
CA LYS A 173 -5.38 32.45 -21.30
C LYS A 173 -6.80 31.89 -21.34
N ASN A 174 -7.11 31.07 -22.34
CA ASN A 174 -8.48 30.62 -22.55
C ASN A 174 -8.71 29.19 -22.08
N ASN A 175 -7.72 28.31 -22.15
CA ASN A 175 -7.95 26.88 -21.93
C ASN A 175 -7.58 26.40 -20.54
N LEU A 176 -6.50 26.90 -19.95
CA LEU A 176 -5.90 26.31 -18.74
C LEU A 176 -6.22 27.14 -17.49
N PHE A 177 -6.62 26.46 -16.42
CA PHE A 177 -6.95 27.05 -15.13
C PHE A 177 -6.37 26.19 -14.00
N GLY A 178 -5.84 26.83 -12.97
CA GLY A 178 -5.17 26.16 -11.85
C GLY A 178 -5.50 26.81 -10.52
N VAL A 179 -5.68 26.00 -9.49
CA VAL A 179 -5.79 26.48 -8.10
C VAL A 179 -4.88 25.66 -7.21
N ASP A 180 -4.16 26.32 -6.31
CA ASP A 180 -3.38 25.67 -5.27
C ASP A 180 -3.42 26.49 -3.97
N LEU A 181 -3.32 25.83 -2.83
CA LEU A 181 -3.30 26.50 -1.53
C LEU A 181 -1.97 27.24 -1.32
N ASN A 182 -0.88 26.69 -1.85
CA ASN A 182 0.47 27.15 -1.65
C ASN A 182 0.86 28.22 -2.70
N ALA A 183 1.33 29.39 -2.27
CA ALA A 183 1.67 30.49 -3.19
C ALA A 183 2.88 30.12 -4.07
N GLU A 184 3.85 29.42 -3.50
CA GLU A 184 5.07 28.99 -4.16
C GLU A 184 4.75 27.99 -5.30
N SER A 185 3.79 27.09 -5.08
CA SER A 185 3.28 26.17 -6.12
C SER A 185 2.68 26.95 -7.30
N ILE A 186 1.95 28.04 -7.03
CA ILE A 186 1.37 28.90 -8.06
C ILE A 186 2.45 29.57 -8.90
N GLU A 187 3.45 30.19 -8.25
CA GLU A 187 4.56 30.84 -8.95
C GLU A 187 5.31 29.86 -9.87
N ILE A 188 5.49 28.62 -9.42
CA ILE A 188 6.21 27.60 -10.18
C ILE A 188 5.39 27.04 -11.32
N THR A 189 4.09 26.85 -11.11
CA THR A 189 3.18 26.51 -12.20
C THR A 189 3.21 27.60 -13.29
N GLN A 190 3.17 28.87 -12.88
CA GLN A 190 3.25 30.00 -13.82
C GLN A 190 4.59 30.04 -14.56
N LEU A 191 5.71 29.89 -13.84
CA LEU A 191 7.05 29.86 -14.43
C LEU A 191 7.21 28.69 -15.42
N ALA A 192 6.76 27.49 -15.05
CA ALA A 192 6.88 26.32 -15.90
C ALA A 192 6.05 26.47 -17.20
N LEU A 193 4.83 27.02 -17.11
CA LEU A 193 4.02 27.35 -18.29
C LEU A 193 4.67 28.45 -19.15
N TRP A 194 5.32 29.44 -18.54
CA TRP A 194 6.07 30.46 -19.27
C TRP A 194 7.26 29.88 -20.01
N LEU A 195 8.02 28.98 -19.41
CA LEU A 195 9.16 28.34 -20.05
C LEU A 195 8.74 27.52 -21.28
N GLU A 196 7.59 26.86 -21.22
CA GLU A 196 7.02 26.11 -22.36
C GLU A 196 6.53 27.01 -23.51
N THR A 197 6.36 28.32 -23.28
CA THR A 197 5.89 29.32 -24.27
C THR A 197 6.91 30.42 -24.53
N ALA A 198 8.13 30.29 -23.99
CA ALA A 198 9.12 31.32 -24.03
C ALA A 198 9.72 31.43 -25.44
N GLU A 199 9.48 32.56 -26.10
CA GLU A 199 10.12 32.88 -27.38
C GLU A 199 10.96 34.15 -27.25
N LYS A 200 12.16 34.13 -27.87
CA LYS A 200 13.09 35.25 -27.84
C LYS A 200 12.46 36.52 -28.42
N GLY A 201 12.32 37.54 -27.58
CA GLY A 201 11.80 38.86 -27.97
C GLY A 201 10.28 39.03 -27.80
N LYS A 202 9.54 37.99 -27.37
CA LYS A 202 8.14 38.11 -26.96
C LYS A 202 8.02 38.38 -25.46
N LYS A 203 6.99 39.14 -25.06
CA LYS A 203 6.66 39.34 -23.65
C LYS A 203 5.85 38.15 -23.13
N LEU A 204 6.16 37.71 -21.92
CA LEU A 204 5.36 36.71 -21.21
C LEU A 204 3.98 37.28 -20.88
N ASN A 205 2.94 36.46 -21.04
CA ASN A 205 1.57 36.84 -20.71
C ASN A 205 1.30 36.65 -19.21
N PRO A 206 0.60 37.58 -18.54
CA PRO A 206 0.21 37.37 -17.16
C PRO A 206 -0.75 36.17 -17.03
N LEU A 207 -0.50 35.32 -16.02
CA LEU A 207 -1.27 34.10 -15.76
C LEU A 207 -2.13 34.19 -14.48
N ASP A 208 -2.07 35.32 -13.77
CA ASP A 208 -2.71 35.53 -12.46
C ASP A 208 -4.25 35.42 -12.49
N ASP A 209 -4.84 35.62 -13.67
CA ASP A 209 -6.29 35.50 -13.85
C ASP A 209 -6.76 34.04 -13.95
N ASN A 210 -5.85 33.10 -14.25
CA ASN A 210 -6.15 31.71 -14.54
C ASN A 210 -5.51 30.73 -13.55
N ILE A 211 -4.32 31.06 -13.04
CA ILE A 211 -3.59 30.27 -12.04
C ILE A 211 -3.62 31.06 -10.74
N LYS A 212 -4.38 30.59 -9.75
CA LYS A 212 -4.76 31.37 -8.57
C LYS A 212 -4.49 30.64 -7.26
N GLN A 213 -4.04 31.38 -6.25
CA GLN A 213 -3.92 30.85 -4.89
C GLN A 213 -5.30 30.74 -4.21
N GLY A 214 -5.56 29.61 -3.56
CA GLY A 214 -6.68 29.46 -2.63
C GLY A 214 -6.98 28.02 -2.22
N ASN A 215 -7.79 27.89 -1.16
CA ASN A 215 -8.31 26.63 -0.68
C ASN A 215 -9.51 26.19 -1.53
N SER A 216 -9.28 25.25 -2.44
CA SER A 216 -10.31 24.72 -3.34
C SER A 216 -11.49 24.07 -2.61
N ILE A 217 -11.32 23.54 -1.39
CA ILE A 217 -12.33 22.79 -0.63
C ILE A 217 -13.21 23.71 0.25
N ILE A 218 -12.67 24.82 0.74
CA ILE A 218 -13.44 25.76 1.55
C ILE A 218 -13.89 26.92 0.66
N HIS A 219 -15.19 27.19 0.66
CA HIS A 219 -15.83 28.16 -0.23
C HIS A 219 -16.28 29.43 0.50
N HIS A 220 -16.15 29.46 1.83
CA HIS A 220 -16.58 30.60 2.65
C HIS A 220 -15.38 31.23 3.35
N LYS A 221 -15.15 32.52 3.08
CA LYS A 221 -14.05 33.31 3.66
C LYS A 221 -14.09 33.38 5.20
N ASN A 222 -15.26 33.19 5.80
CA ASN A 222 -15.42 33.15 7.26
C ASN A 222 -14.90 31.84 7.88
N ALA A 223 -14.88 30.75 7.12
CA ALA A 223 -14.35 29.45 7.57
C ALA A 223 -12.83 29.34 7.31
N ASP A 224 -12.36 29.94 6.21
CA ASP A 224 -10.93 30.04 5.87
C ASP A 224 -10.68 31.32 5.07
N LYS A 225 -9.73 32.15 5.49
CA LYS A 225 -9.37 33.38 4.76
C LYS A 225 -8.87 33.07 3.34
N GLN A 226 -8.25 31.91 3.15
CA GLN A 226 -7.76 31.44 1.86
C GLN A 226 -8.84 30.72 1.05
N ALA A 227 -10.09 30.60 1.54
CA ALA A 227 -11.20 29.96 0.82
C ALA A 227 -11.31 30.43 -0.65
N PHE A 228 -11.40 29.47 -1.57
CA PHE A 228 -11.61 29.75 -2.98
C PHE A 228 -13.11 29.73 -3.28
N VAL A 229 -13.66 30.91 -3.62
CA VAL A 229 -15.11 31.11 -3.73
C VAL A 229 -15.57 30.78 -5.16
N TRP A 230 -15.93 29.52 -5.40
CA TRP A 230 -16.48 29.08 -6.68
C TRP A 230 -17.91 29.60 -6.91
N LYS A 231 -18.14 30.27 -8.04
CA LYS A 231 -19.47 30.76 -8.39
C LYS A 231 -20.47 29.61 -8.55
N GLY A 232 -21.59 29.68 -7.81
CA GLY A 232 -22.73 28.75 -7.97
C GLY A 232 -22.75 27.58 -6.98
N ILE A 233 -21.73 27.41 -6.15
CA ILE A 233 -21.75 26.45 -5.02
C ILE A 233 -22.52 27.05 -3.82
N ASP A 234 -22.39 28.35 -3.58
CA ASP A 234 -23.30 29.12 -2.72
C ASP A 234 -23.92 30.30 -3.49
N ARG A 235 -25.22 30.52 -3.32
CA ARG A 235 -26.05 31.44 -4.13
C ARG A 235 -25.97 32.90 -3.69
N LYS A 236 -25.17 33.23 -2.66
CA LYS A 236 -25.20 34.54 -1.99
C LYS A 236 -23.94 35.40 -2.10
N ASP A 237 -22.83 34.89 -2.64
CA ASP A 237 -21.57 35.65 -2.68
C ASP A 237 -21.36 36.39 -4.01
N VAL A 238 -20.92 37.65 -3.89
CA VAL A 238 -20.83 38.64 -4.98
C VAL A 238 -19.41 38.73 -5.58
N ASN A 239 -18.40 38.16 -4.91
CA ASN A 239 -17.00 38.10 -5.35
C ASN A 239 -16.59 36.66 -5.63
N ASN A 240 -16.96 36.15 -6.80
CA ASN A 240 -16.69 34.76 -7.18
C ASN A 240 -15.54 34.65 -8.17
N GLU A 241 -14.66 33.68 -7.91
CA GLU A 241 -13.53 33.36 -8.78
C GLU A 241 -14.00 32.60 -10.03
N PHE A 242 -13.26 32.75 -11.13
CA PHE A 242 -13.56 32.18 -12.44
C PHE A 242 -15.01 32.37 -12.92
N SER A 243 -15.63 33.50 -12.55
CA SER A 243 -17.04 33.79 -12.82
C SER A 243 -17.46 33.56 -14.28
N LYS A 244 -16.62 33.94 -15.26
CA LYS A 244 -16.88 33.75 -16.69
C LYS A 244 -17.03 32.28 -17.08
N VAL A 245 -16.18 31.40 -16.54
CA VAL A 245 -16.23 29.96 -16.81
C VAL A 245 -17.49 29.36 -16.18
N MET A 246 -17.76 29.72 -14.93
CA MET A 246 -18.91 29.21 -14.18
C MET A 246 -20.26 29.66 -14.76
N GLU A 247 -20.33 30.87 -15.35
CA GLU A 247 -21.51 31.34 -16.10
C GLU A 247 -21.81 30.49 -17.34
N THR A 248 -20.78 29.88 -17.94
CA THR A 248 -20.94 28.94 -19.06
C THR A 248 -21.20 27.49 -18.62
N GLY A 249 -21.49 27.27 -17.34
CA GLY A 249 -21.86 25.98 -16.77
C GLY A 249 -20.70 25.19 -16.15
N GLY A 250 -19.51 25.78 -16.03
CA GLY A 250 -18.34 25.17 -15.39
C GLY A 250 -17.23 24.80 -16.37
N PHE A 251 -16.42 23.80 -16.01
CA PHE A 251 -15.27 23.34 -16.80
C PHE A 251 -15.64 22.16 -17.70
N ASP A 252 -14.93 22.01 -18.82
CA ASP A 252 -15.12 20.90 -19.75
C ASP A 252 -14.33 19.67 -19.29
N VAL A 253 -13.13 19.89 -18.76
CA VAL A 253 -12.22 18.85 -18.30
C VAL A 253 -11.61 19.25 -16.95
N ILE A 254 -11.50 18.28 -16.05
CA ILE A 254 -10.77 18.42 -14.79
C ILE A 254 -9.72 17.33 -14.70
N LEU A 255 -8.48 17.72 -14.38
CA LEU A 255 -7.32 16.84 -14.24
C LEU A 255 -6.65 17.09 -12.89
N GLY A 256 -5.85 16.15 -12.39
CA GLY A 256 -5.03 16.43 -11.21
C GLY A 256 -4.64 15.21 -10.38
N ASN A 257 -3.81 15.48 -9.37
CA ASN A 257 -3.48 14.58 -8.27
C ASN A 257 -3.93 15.24 -6.95
N PRO A 258 -5.17 15.04 -6.50
CA PRO A 258 -5.65 15.65 -5.26
C PRO A 258 -4.79 15.26 -4.04
N PRO A 259 -4.65 16.10 -3.01
CA PRO A 259 -3.73 15.88 -1.89
C PRO A 259 -4.11 14.71 -0.97
N TYR A 260 -3.14 13.88 -0.57
CA TYR A 260 -3.36 12.67 0.26
C TYR A 260 -3.19 12.98 1.76
N VAL A 261 -4.01 13.89 2.28
CA VAL A 261 -3.93 14.35 3.67
C VAL A 261 -4.87 13.52 4.56
N ARG A 262 -4.30 12.93 5.62
CA ARG A 262 -5.02 12.07 6.55
C ARG A 262 -6.00 12.83 7.44
N GLN A 263 -7.10 12.18 7.78
CA GLN A 263 -8.19 12.73 8.60
C GLN A 263 -7.78 13.41 9.93
N GLU A 264 -6.69 12.99 10.59
CA GLU A 264 -6.24 13.59 11.85
C GLU A 264 -5.92 15.07 11.69
N ARG A 265 -5.44 15.46 10.51
CA ARG A 265 -5.05 16.84 10.16
C ARG A 265 -6.23 17.71 9.77
N LEU A 266 -7.37 17.10 9.45
CA LEU A 266 -8.57 17.81 9.01
C LEU A 266 -9.46 18.24 10.18
N THR A 267 -9.06 17.96 11.42
CA THR A 267 -9.89 18.14 12.63
C THR A 267 -10.54 19.53 12.71
N ALA A 268 -9.81 20.60 12.40
CA ALA A 268 -10.32 21.97 12.44
C ALA A 268 -11.44 22.24 11.41
N ILE A 269 -11.40 21.57 10.24
CA ILE A 269 -12.33 21.81 9.13
C ILE A 269 -13.45 20.76 9.05
N LYS A 270 -13.43 19.71 9.87
CA LYS A 270 -14.48 18.66 9.89
C LYS A 270 -15.91 19.20 9.99
N PRO A 271 -16.24 20.18 10.86
CA PRO A 271 -17.60 20.73 10.93
C PRO A 271 -18.06 21.36 9.62
N TYR A 272 -17.13 22.01 8.91
CA TYR A 272 -17.39 22.56 7.59
C TYR A 272 -17.63 21.44 6.56
N LEU A 273 -16.72 20.46 6.51
CA LEU A 273 -16.83 19.32 5.58
C LEU A 273 -18.16 18.58 5.76
N GLN A 274 -18.56 18.30 7.00
CA GLN A 274 -19.82 17.64 7.34
C GLN A 274 -21.06 18.38 6.82
N LYS A 275 -21.01 19.72 6.82
CA LYS A 275 -22.15 20.55 6.43
C LYS A 275 -22.25 20.72 4.90
N HIS A 276 -21.11 20.71 4.20
CA HIS A 276 -21.02 21.14 2.80
C HIS A 276 -20.76 20.00 1.80
N TYR A 277 -20.36 18.81 2.24
CA TYR A 277 -20.05 17.68 1.37
C TYR A 277 -20.91 16.46 1.70
N GLN A 278 -21.59 15.89 0.71
CA GLN A 278 -22.37 14.65 0.90
C GLN A 278 -21.47 13.42 1.03
N THR A 279 -20.22 13.52 0.55
CA THR A 279 -19.19 12.48 0.68
C THR A 279 -18.50 12.46 2.05
N TYR A 280 -18.93 13.28 3.01
CA TYR A 280 -18.30 13.38 4.32
C TYR A 280 -18.34 12.08 5.13
N HIS A 281 -17.19 11.77 5.72
CA HIS A 281 -17.06 10.79 6.79
C HIS A 281 -16.02 11.31 7.81
N GLY A 282 -16.24 11.07 9.10
CA GLY A 282 -15.40 11.64 10.18
C GLY A 282 -13.93 11.19 10.20
N VAL A 283 -13.59 10.18 9.39
CA VAL A 283 -12.24 9.63 9.19
C VAL A 283 -11.89 9.46 7.71
N ALA A 284 -12.53 10.22 6.80
CA ALA A 284 -12.13 10.29 5.40
C ALA A 284 -10.93 11.22 5.19
N ASP A 285 -10.10 10.88 4.23
CA ASP A 285 -8.95 11.67 3.81
C ASP A 285 -9.35 12.76 2.80
N LEU A 286 -8.53 13.80 2.67
CA LEU A 286 -8.87 15.05 1.99
C LEU A 286 -9.26 14.88 0.50
N TYR A 287 -8.61 13.96 -0.22
CA TYR A 287 -8.91 13.69 -1.63
C TYR A 287 -10.39 13.34 -1.89
N THR A 288 -11.09 12.83 -0.87
CA THR A 288 -12.51 12.46 -0.97
C THR A 288 -13.37 13.63 -1.44
N TYR A 289 -13.10 14.81 -0.87
CA TYR A 289 -13.86 16.02 -1.14
C TYR A 289 -13.53 16.63 -2.50
N PHE A 290 -12.34 16.35 -3.05
CA PHE A 290 -11.96 16.78 -4.39
C PHE A 290 -12.73 16.04 -5.49
N PHE A 291 -13.09 14.77 -5.31
CA PHE A 291 -13.96 14.07 -6.26
C PHE A 291 -15.35 14.72 -6.35
N GLU A 292 -15.95 15.06 -5.21
CA GLU A 292 -17.23 15.77 -5.17
C GLU A 292 -17.11 17.18 -5.76
N LEU A 293 -16.07 17.93 -5.39
CA LEU A 293 -15.79 19.25 -5.94
C LEU A 293 -15.64 19.20 -7.48
N GLY A 294 -14.78 18.32 -8.00
CA GLY A 294 -14.52 18.22 -9.43
C GLY A 294 -15.79 17.90 -10.23
N LEU A 295 -16.57 16.91 -9.79
CA LEU A 295 -17.86 16.60 -10.44
C LEU A 295 -18.84 17.77 -10.35
N ASN A 296 -18.84 18.55 -9.27
CA ASN A 296 -19.68 19.74 -9.15
C ASN A 296 -19.26 20.87 -10.12
N LEU A 297 -17.94 21.07 -10.30
CA LEU A 297 -17.37 22.10 -11.18
C LEU A 297 -17.44 21.77 -12.68
N LEU A 298 -17.63 20.51 -13.05
CA LEU A 298 -17.77 20.10 -14.45
C LEU A 298 -19.10 20.55 -15.09
N LYS A 299 -19.06 20.86 -16.38
CA LYS A 299 -20.25 20.88 -17.25
C LYS A 299 -20.83 19.48 -17.38
N LYS A 300 -22.10 19.39 -17.74
CA LYS A 300 -22.71 18.12 -18.17
C LYS A 300 -21.96 17.56 -19.38
N GLY A 301 -21.65 16.26 -19.35
CA GLY A 301 -20.82 15.61 -20.37
C GLY A 301 -19.33 15.98 -20.29
N GLY A 302 -18.91 16.81 -19.32
CA GLY A 302 -17.50 17.09 -19.06
C GLY A 302 -16.81 15.92 -18.38
N ARG A 303 -15.48 15.84 -18.47
CA ARG A 303 -14.70 14.69 -17.97
C ARG A 303 -13.74 15.04 -16.84
N LEU A 304 -13.63 14.15 -15.86
CA LEU A 304 -12.70 14.22 -14.75
C LEU A 304 -11.72 13.05 -14.83
N GLY A 305 -10.44 13.34 -14.66
CA GLY A 305 -9.36 12.35 -14.62
C GLY A 305 -8.45 12.63 -13.44
N TYR A 306 -8.50 11.79 -12.41
CA TYR A 306 -7.64 11.92 -11.23
C TYR A 306 -6.78 10.69 -11.03
N ILE A 307 -5.56 10.92 -10.54
CA ILE A 307 -4.83 9.92 -9.75
C ILE A 307 -5.04 10.23 -8.26
N SER A 308 -5.57 9.29 -7.50
CA SER A 308 -5.89 9.46 -6.09
C SER A 308 -5.63 8.19 -5.30
N SER A 309 -5.77 8.21 -3.97
CA SER A 309 -5.62 6.98 -3.20
C SER A 309 -6.77 5.99 -3.47
N SER A 310 -6.45 4.71 -3.71
CA SER A 310 -7.40 3.61 -3.84
C SER A 310 -7.94 3.11 -2.50
N THR A 311 -7.52 3.70 -1.37
CA THR A 311 -7.95 3.28 -0.02
C THR A 311 -9.48 3.33 0.15
N PHE A 312 -10.15 4.34 -0.43
CA PHE A 312 -11.62 4.41 -0.41
C PHE A 312 -12.30 3.29 -1.19
N PHE A 313 -11.59 2.47 -1.99
CA PHE A 313 -12.20 1.27 -2.57
C PHE A 313 -12.57 0.26 -1.48
N ARG A 314 -11.85 0.24 -0.35
CA ARG A 314 -11.95 -0.86 0.64
C ARG A 314 -12.37 -0.41 2.04
N THR A 315 -12.06 0.82 2.43
CA THR A 315 -12.32 1.30 3.80
C THR A 315 -13.78 1.72 4.02
N ASN A 316 -14.27 1.60 5.25
CA ASN A 316 -15.60 2.12 5.61
C ASN A 316 -15.69 3.66 5.47
N SER A 317 -14.57 4.36 5.61
CA SER A 317 -14.52 5.82 5.40
C SER A 317 -14.84 6.23 3.96
N GLY A 318 -14.62 5.33 2.99
CA GLY A 318 -14.93 5.55 1.58
C GLY A 318 -16.38 5.30 1.20
N THR A 319 -17.25 4.79 2.08
CA THR A 319 -18.63 4.43 1.75
C THR A 319 -19.41 5.59 1.11
N PRO A 320 -19.43 6.81 1.68
CA PRO A 320 -20.16 7.93 1.08
C PRO A 320 -19.62 8.32 -0.31
N LEU A 321 -18.30 8.24 -0.50
CA LEU A 321 -17.67 8.51 -1.79
C LEU A 321 -18.03 7.45 -2.84
N ARG A 322 -18.02 6.16 -2.47
CA ARG A 322 -18.43 5.07 -3.37
C ARG A 322 -19.89 5.21 -3.81
N GLU A 323 -20.79 5.56 -2.89
CA GLU A 323 -22.20 5.84 -3.21
C GLU A 323 -22.36 7.03 -4.14
N PHE A 324 -21.64 8.12 -3.84
CA PHE A 324 -21.66 9.33 -4.67
C PHE A 324 -21.17 9.04 -6.09
N LEU A 325 -19.97 8.47 -6.26
CA LEU A 325 -19.40 8.18 -7.58
C LEU A 325 -20.25 7.18 -8.36
N LYS A 326 -20.81 6.16 -7.71
CA LYS A 326 -21.69 5.18 -8.35
C LYS A 326 -22.87 5.83 -9.06
N VAL A 327 -23.40 6.95 -8.55
CA VAL A 327 -24.62 7.60 -9.05
C VAL A 327 -24.34 8.90 -9.81
N GLN A 328 -23.41 9.71 -9.33
CA GLN A 328 -23.12 11.06 -9.82
C GLN A 328 -21.99 11.10 -10.86
N SER A 329 -21.47 9.95 -11.31
CA SER A 329 -20.52 9.88 -12.42
C SER A 329 -20.87 8.79 -13.43
N ASN A 330 -20.50 8.97 -14.69
CA ASN A 330 -20.37 7.90 -15.68
C ASN A 330 -18.92 7.44 -15.64
N LEU A 331 -18.61 6.35 -14.94
CA LEU A 331 -17.24 5.83 -14.93
C LEU A 331 -16.84 5.41 -16.34
N GLN A 332 -15.61 5.72 -16.73
CA GLN A 332 -15.03 5.35 -18.02
C GLN A 332 -13.91 4.35 -17.82
N THR A 333 -12.95 4.68 -16.94
CA THR A 333 -11.79 3.83 -16.65
C THR A 333 -11.41 3.91 -15.17
N VAL A 334 -11.12 2.76 -14.54
CA VAL A 334 -10.56 2.67 -13.19
C VAL A 334 -9.31 1.79 -13.20
N ILE A 335 -8.15 2.33 -12.83
CA ILE A 335 -6.90 1.58 -12.73
C ILE A 335 -6.48 1.53 -11.27
N ASP A 336 -6.45 0.35 -10.65
CA ASP A 336 -5.94 0.15 -9.29
C ASP A 336 -4.48 -0.29 -9.35
N PHE A 337 -3.56 0.51 -8.80
CA PHE A 337 -2.14 0.19 -8.80
C PHE A 337 -1.76 -0.83 -7.71
N GLY A 338 -2.68 -1.15 -6.80
CA GLY A 338 -2.39 -2.04 -5.68
C GLY A 338 -1.19 -1.53 -4.88
N ASP A 339 -0.19 -2.39 -4.66
CA ASP A 339 1.06 -2.06 -3.96
C ASP A 339 2.18 -1.57 -4.88
N TYR A 340 1.89 -1.32 -6.17
CA TYR A 340 2.88 -0.79 -7.10
C TYR A 340 3.34 0.61 -6.65
N PRO A 341 4.64 0.82 -6.36
CA PRO A 341 5.15 2.10 -5.91
C PRO A 341 5.33 3.05 -7.11
N VAL A 342 4.24 3.72 -7.50
CA VAL A 342 4.22 4.74 -8.58
C VAL A 342 5.08 5.94 -8.21
N PHE A 343 5.04 6.35 -6.94
CA PHE A 343 5.76 7.52 -6.44
C PHE A 343 6.99 7.08 -5.65
N ASP A 344 8.14 7.69 -5.94
CA ASP A 344 9.38 7.38 -5.24
C ASP A 344 9.40 7.96 -3.83
N GLY A 345 9.98 7.21 -2.89
CA GLY A 345 10.12 7.63 -1.49
C GLY A 345 8.84 7.63 -0.64
N VAL A 346 7.66 7.32 -1.21
CA VAL A 346 6.38 7.30 -0.48
C VAL A 346 5.60 6.01 -0.70
N THR A 347 5.24 5.32 0.38
CA THR A 347 4.33 4.17 0.33
C THR A 347 2.88 4.68 0.27
N THR A 348 2.28 4.63 -0.92
CA THR A 348 0.86 4.95 -1.15
C THR A 348 0.22 3.84 -2.00
N TYR A 349 -1.11 3.87 -2.08
CA TYR A 349 -1.91 2.97 -2.90
C TYR A 349 -2.68 3.82 -3.90
N PRO A 350 -2.11 4.15 -5.08
CA PRO A 350 -2.77 5.02 -6.04
C PRO A 350 -3.80 4.27 -6.90
N ALA A 351 -4.77 5.01 -7.42
CA ALA A 351 -5.67 4.59 -8.47
C ALA A 351 -5.93 5.76 -9.43
N ILE A 352 -6.06 5.44 -10.72
CA ILE A 352 -6.55 6.39 -11.72
C ILE A 352 -8.06 6.19 -11.89
N LEU A 353 -8.82 7.28 -11.82
CA LEU A 353 -10.24 7.28 -12.10
C LEU A 353 -10.54 8.31 -13.19
N ILE A 354 -11.11 7.83 -14.30
CA ILE A 354 -11.60 8.65 -15.41
C ILE A 354 -13.11 8.49 -15.48
N MET A 355 -13.81 9.61 -15.48
CA MET A 355 -15.27 9.62 -15.43
C MET A 355 -15.85 10.85 -16.13
N GLU A 356 -17.11 10.76 -16.54
CA GLU A 356 -17.85 11.86 -17.14
C GLU A 356 -18.98 12.30 -16.21
N LYS A 357 -19.26 13.61 -16.15
CA LYS A 357 -20.41 14.13 -15.42
C LYS A 357 -21.70 13.78 -16.17
N PRO A 358 -22.68 13.12 -15.52
CA PRO A 358 -23.92 12.73 -16.19
C PRO A 358 -24.74 13.92 -16.70
N GLU A 359 -25.42 13.73 -17.82
CA GLU A 359 -26.33 14.73 -18.41
C GLU A 359 -27.52 15.10 -17.50
N ARG A 360 -27.89 14.17 -16.61
CA ARG A 360 -29.02 14.30 -15.69
C ARG A 360 -28.63 13.76 -14.32
N LEU A 361 -29.16 14.38 -13.27
CA LEU A 361 -29.07 13.87 -11.91
C LEU A 361 -29.76 12.50 -11.83
N ARG A 362 -29.15 11.57 -11.09
CA ARG A 362 -29.64 10.21 -10.92
C ARG A 362 -29.82 9.86 -9.45
N LYS A 363 -30.67 8.86 -9.20
CA LYS A 363 -30.84 8.21 -7.89
C LYS A 363 -30.30 6.78 -7.86
N SER A 364 -29.95 6.24 -9.02
CA SER A 364 -29.49 4.86 -9.19
C SER A 364 -28.31 4.82 -10.17
N ALA A 365 -27.48 3.79 -10.05
CA ALA A 365 -26.37 3.55 -10.97
C ALA A 365 -26.86 3.37 -12.42
N PRO A 366 -26.12 3.85 -13.43
CA PRO A 366 -26.41 3.56 -14.81
C PRO A 366 -26.11 2.10 -15.15
N LYS A 367 -26.78 1.59 -16.19
CA LYS A 367 -26.50 0.27 -16.78
C LYS A 367 -25.25 0.25 -17.67
N SER A 368 -24.56 1.38 -17.80
CA SER A 368 -23.34 1.49 -18.60
C SER A 368 -22.22 0.65 -18.00
N GLU A 369 -21.32 0.24 -18.87
CA GLU A 369 -20.08 -0.44 -18.52
C GLU A 369 -18.93 0.57 -18.43
N PHE A 370 -17.92 0.22 -17.65
CA PHE A 370 -16.67 0.97 -17.56
C PHE A 370 -15.49 -0.02 -17.61
N ASN A 371 -14.34 0.48 -18.05
CA ASN A 371 -13.12 -0.29 -18.15
C ASN A 371 -12.38 -0.31 -16.81
N PHE A 372 -11.72 -1.41 -16.48
CA PHE A 372 -10.85 -1.48 -15.31
C PHE A 372 -9.54 -2.21 -15.58
N LEU A 373 -8.53 -1.93 -14.76
CA LEU A 373 -7.25 -2.63 -14.77
C LEU A 373 -6.69 -2.70 -13.34
N ASN A 374 -6.41 -3.91 -12.87
CA ASN A 374 -5.65 -4.12 -11.64
C ASN A 374 -4.19 -4.35 -12.01
N ILE A 375 -3.29 -3.47 -11.59
CA ILE A 375 -1.85 -3.58 -11.90
C ILE A 375 -1.24 -4.75 -11.15
N THR A 376 -0.48 -5.56 -11.90
CA THR A 376 0.26 -6.72 -11.39
C THR A 376 1.74 -6.67 -11.77
N ALA A 377 2.15 -5.63 -12.51
CA ALA A 377 3.53 -5.36 -12.86
C ALA A 377 4.41 -5.27 -11.60
N LYS A 378 5.67 -5.71 -11.72
CA LYS A 378 6.68 -5.50 -10.68
C LYS A 378 7.43 -4.21 -10.96
N LYS A 379 7.90 -3.52 -9.90
CA LYS A 379 8.71 -2.30 -10.07
C LYS A 379 10.00 -2.61 -10.81
N ASP A 380 10.27 -1.86 -11.86
CA ASP A 380 11.56 -1.75 -12.53
C ASP A 380 11.96 -0.27 -12.63
N PRO A 381 13.26 0.07 -12.73
CA PRO A 381 13.72 1.46 -12.70
C PRO A 381 13.11 2.37 -13.77
N GLN A 382 12.61 1.82 -14.88
CA GLN A 382 12.05 2.58 -16.00
C GLN A 382 10.52 2.44 -16.13
N HIS A 383 9.89 1.71 -15.21
CA HIS A 383 8.48 1.35 -15.23
C HIS A 383 8.05 0.63 -16.53
N ASN A 384 8.94 -0.09 -17.20
CA ASN A 384 8.69 -0.75 -18.49
C ASN A 384 7.53 -1.76 -18.41
N ALA A 385 7.50 -2.59 -17.36
CA ALA A 385 6.42 -3.58 -17.20
C ALA A 385 5.05 -2.90 -16.98
N LEU A 386 5.04 -1.80 -16.22
CA LEU A 386 3.83 -1.02 -15.98
C LEU A 386 3.36 -0.32 -17.27
N LYS A 387 4.27 0.30 -18.03
CA LYS A 387 3.95 0.95 -19.31
C LYS A 387 3.33 -0.03 -20.31
N GLN A 388 3.87 -1.25 -20.38
CA GLN A 388 3.31 -2.32 -21.20
C GLN A 388 1.91 -2.73 -20.70
N GLN A 389 1.73 -2.88 -19.39
CA GLN A 389 0.44 -3.27 -18.81
C GLN A 389 -0.64 -2.19 -18.99
N LEU A 390 -0.30 -0.90 -18.92
CA LEU A 390 -1.25 0.19 -19.19
C LEU A 390 -1.78 0.20 -20.65
N GLN A 391 -1.11 -0.52 -21.55
CA GLN A 391 -1.51 -0.70 -22.94
C GLN A 391 -2.22 -2.04 -23.20
N SER A 392 -2.41 -2.89 -22.19
CA SER A 392 -3.09 -4.18 -22.34
C SER A 392 -4.59 -4.02 -22.51
N GLU A 393 -5.26 -5.12 -22.88
CA GLU A 393 -6.71 -5.19 -22.84
C GLU A 393 -7.22 -4.87 -21.43
N LEU A 394 -8.25 -4.03 -21.36
CA LEU A 394 -8.88 -3.63 -20.10
C LEU A 394 -10.05 -4.57 -19.80
N GLY A 395 -10.23 -4.90 -18.53
CA GLY A 395 -11.43 -5.59 -18.08
C GLY A 395 -12.65 -4.70 -18.20
N VAL A 396 -13.84 -5.28 -18.32
CA VAL A 396 -15.11 -4.55 -18.44
C VAL A 396 -16.03 -4.91 -17.28
N MET A 397 -16.61 -3.89 -16.65
CA MET A 397 -17.53 -4.06 -15.51
C MET A 397 -18.77 -3.16 -15.67
N LYS A 398 -19.95 -3.69 -15.35
CA LYS A 398 -21.19 -2.90 -15.28
C LYS A 398 -21.16 -1.99 -14.06
N GLN A 399 -21.46 -0.71 -14.23
CA GLN A 399 -21.50 0.24 -13.10
C GLN A 399 -22.59 -0.10 -12.07
N THR A 400 -23.64 -0.83 -12.47
CA THR A 400 -24.64 -1.37 -11.53
C THR A 400 -24.09 -2.40 -10.55
N ALA A 401 -22.96 -3.05 -10.86
CA ALA A 401 -22.31 -4.01 -9.97
C ALA A 401 -21.53 -3.33 -8.83
N LEU A 402 -21.22 -2.04 -8.95
CA LEU A 402 -20.63 -1.27 -7.84
C LEU A 402 -21.62 -1.14 -6.69
N SER A 403 -21.12 -1.06 -5.47
CA SER A 403 -21.94 -0.92 -4.26
C SER A 403 -21.33 0.07 -3.26
N ALA A 404 -22.06 0.29 -2.17
CA ALA A 404 -21.56 1.02 -1.01
C ALA A 404 -20.49 0.23 -0.25
N GLU A 405 -20.45 -1.10 -0.42
CA GLU A 405 -19.39 -1.97 0.10
C GLU A 405 -18.09 -1.81 -0.71
N ALA A 406 -17.04 -2.50 -0.30
CA ALA A 406 -15.75 -2.45 -0.96
C ALA A 406 -15.86 -2.77 -2.46
N TRP A 407 -15.23 -1.94 -3.30
CA TRP A 407 -15.14 -2.18 -4.74
C TRP A 407 -14.17 -3.33 -5.01
N GLN A 408 -14.66 -4.33 -5.75
CA GLN A 408 -13.87 -5.41 -6.31
C GLN A 408 -13.92 -5.24 -7.83
N LEU A 409 -12.84 -4.72 -8.40
CA LEU A 409 -12.73 -4.50 -9.84
C LEU A 409 -12.44 -5.83 -10.50
N GLU A 410 -13.48 -6.44 -11.05
CA GLU A 410 -13.41 -7.76 -11.66
C GLU A 410 -14.44 -7.90 -12.77
N ASP A 411 -14.22 -8.88 -13.65
CA ASP A 411 -15.18 -9.20 -14.69
C ASP A 411 -16.39 -9.98 -14.13
N GLU A 412 -17.45 -10.08 -14.93
CA GLU A 412 -18.68 -10.76 -14.54
C GLU A 412 -18.47 -12.26 -14.25
N ARG A 413 -17.44 -12.90 -14.84
CA ARG A 413 -17.12 -14.32 -14.59
C ARG A 413 -16.56 -14.51 -13.18
N PHE A 414 -15.61 -13.67 -12.76
CA PHE A 414 -15.07 -13.71 -11.41
C PHE A 414 -16.13 -13.33 -10.35
N ALA A 415 -16.99 -12.35 -10.65
CA ALA A 415 -18.11 -11.99 -9.78
C ALA A 415 -19.12 -13.15 -9.62
N ASN A 416 -19.48 -13.82 -10.71
CA ASN A 416 -20.37 -14.98 -10.69
C ASN A 416 -19.74 -16.16 -9.93
N LEU A 417 -18.45 -16.42 -10.14
CA LEU A 417 -17.70 -17.43 -9.40
C LEU A 417 -17.69 -17.12 -7.90
N ARG A 418 -17.39 -15.87 -7.53
CA ARG A 418 -17.41 -15.42 -6.13
C ARG A 418 -18.78 -15.59 -5.50
N GLN A 419 -19.84 -15.22 -6.21
CA GLN A 419 -21.21 -15.42 -5.73
C GLN A 419 -21.51 -16.91 -5.54
N LYS A 420 -21.12 -17.76 -6.49
CA LYS A 420 -21.31 -19.22 -6.42
C LYS A 420 -20.62 -19.84 -5.19
N ILE A 421 -19.41 -19.41 -4.85
CA ILE A 421 -18.63 -19.99 -3.75
C ILE A 421 -18.94 -19.38 -2.38
N THR A 422 -19.64 -18.24 -2.31
CA THR A 422 -19.96 -17.57 -1.04
C THR A 422 -21.44 -17.65 -0.68
N LYS A 423 -22.35 -17.57 -1.65
CA LYS A 423 -23.79 -17.48 -1.40
C LYS A 423 -24.35 -18.82 -0.91
N GLY A 424 -25.04 -18.78 0.23
CA GLY A 424 -25.73 -19.95 0.79
C GLY A 424 -24.86 -20.86 1.66
N TYR A 425 -23.59 -20.51 1.87
CA TYR A 425 -22.71 -21.19 2.81
C TYR A 425 -22.66 -20.45 4.14
N LYS A 426 -22.52 -21.20 5.24
CA LYS A 426 -22.20 -20.59 6.53
C LYS A 426 -20.78 -20.04 6.47
N THR A 427 -20.55 -18.93 7.12
CA THR A 427 -19.24 -18.31 7.26
C THR A 427 -18.45 -18.95 8.40
N LEU A 428 -17.12 -18.81 8.37
CA LEU A 428 -16.24 -19.27 9.44
C LEU A 428 -16.67 -18.71 10.80
N LYS A 429 -17.09 -17.44 10.84
CA LYS A 429 -17.61 -16.80 12.04
C LYS A 429 -18.86 -17.49 12.60
N GLU A 430 -19.80 -17.88 11.74
CA GLU A 430 -21.03 -18.54 12.16
C GLU A 430 -20.78 -19.97 12.69
N VAL A 431 -19.69 -20.62 12.25
CA VAL A 431 -19.37 -22.00 12.66
C VAL A 431 -18.42 -22.05 13.86
N TYR A 432 -17.34 -21.27 13.85
CA TYR A 432 -16.25 -21.34 14.85
C TYR A 432 -16.07 -20.05 15.67
N GLY A 433 -16.77 -18.97 15.31
CA GLY A 433 -16.56 -17.64 15.86
C GLY A 433 -15.43 -16.87 15.18
N SER A 434 -15.14 -15.68 15.70
CA SER A 434 -14.06 -14.83 15.19
C SER A 434 -12.68 -15.41 15.49
N PRO A 435 -11.72 -15.35 14.55
CA PRO A 435 -10.32 -15.62 14.83
C PRO A 435 -9.80 -14.72 15.95
N LEU A 436 -8.95 -15.30 16.81
CA LEU A 436 -8.33 -14.64 17.94
C LEU A 436 -6.92 -14.18 17.57
N TYR A 437 -6.41 -13.12 18.20
CA TYR A 437 -5.06 -12.61 17.94
C TYR A 437 -4.09 -13.00 19.06
N GLY A 438 -2.81 -13.14 18.70
CA GLY A 438 -1.75 -13.51 19.62
C GLY A 438 -1.42 -12.46 20.70
N ILE A 439 -0.50 -12.83 21.59
CA ILE A 439 -0.16 -12.06 22.78
C ILE A 439 0.65 -10.82 22.42
N LYS A 440 0.16 -9.65 22.84
CA LYS A 440 0.93 -8.40 22.87
C LYS A 440 1.60 -8.24 24.24
N THR A 441 2.92 -8.40 24.28
CA THR A 441 3.70 -8.35 25.52
C THR A 441 3.89 -6.93 26.06
N GLY A 442 3.98 -5.93 25.17
CA GLY A 442 4.27 -4.54 25.53
C GLY A 442 5.70 -4.28 26.01
N LEU A 443 6.52 -5.33 26.14
CA LEU A 443 7.96 -5.28 26.46
C LEU A 443 8.58 -6.66 26.16
N SER A 444 8.71 -7.03 24.88
CA SER A 444 9.12 -8.40 24.49
C SER A 444 10.44 -8.85 25.10
N GLU A 445 11.42 -7.96 25.26
CA GLU A 445 12.73 -8.27 25.88
C GLU A 445 12.63 -8.81 27.31
N ALA A 446 11.55 -8.47 28.04
CA ALA A 446 11.33 -8.92 29.41
C ALA A 446 10.50 -10.21 29.49
N PHE A 447 9.67 -10.51 28.48
CA PHE A 447 8.69 -11.58 28.54
C PHE A 447 8.93 -12.70 27.53
N VAL A 448 9.77 -12.48 26.52
CA VAL A 448 10.15 -13.48 25.52
C VAL A 448 11.61 -13.83 25.73
N ILE A 449 11.85 -15.06 26.18
CA ILE A 449 13.17 -15.56 26.56
C ILE A 449 13.64 -16.63 25.58
N ASN A 450 14.95 -16.79 25.44
CA ASN A 450 15.56 -17.83 24.61
C ASN A 450 15.76 -19.14 25.41
N GLN A 451 16.17 -20.20 24.71
CA GLN A 451 16.45 -21.51 25.31
C GLN A 451 17.40 -21.45 26.51
N GLN A 452 18.48 -20.66 26.45
CA GLN A 452 19.46 -20.58 27.54
C GLN A 452 18.84 -19.97 28.82
N GLN A 453 18.04 -18.92 28.64
CA GLN A 453 17.30 -18.29 29.74
C GLN A 453 16.22 -19.21 30.28
N TYR A 454 15.47 -19.90 29.42
CA TYR A 454 14.48 -20.89 29.82
C TYR A 454 15.08 -21.99 30.70
N GLU A 455 16.22 -22.55 30.30
CA GLU A 455 16.92 -23.58 31.09
C GLU A 455 17.33 -23.10 32.48
N HIS A 456 17.67 -21.81 32.63
CA HIS A 456 17.97 -21.22 33.93
C HIS A 456 16.70 -21.02 34.78
N LEU A 457 15.60 -20.58 34.16
CA LEU A 457 14.36 -20.17 34.82
C LEU A 457 13.38 -21.32 35.10
N LYS A 458 13.42 -22.43 34.35
CA LYS A 458 12.44 -23.53 34.44
C LYS A 458 12.31 -24.20 35.81
N GLN A 459 13.30 -24.01 36.69
CA GLN A 459 13.22 -24.51 38.06
C GLN A 459 12.11 -23.84 38.88
N ASP A 460 11.76 -22.59 38.53
CA ASP A 460 10.68 -21.85 39.16
C ASP A 460 9.30 -22.23 38.61
N ASP A 461 9.23 -22.96 37.49
CA ASP A 461 7.97 -23.34 36.83
C ASP A 461 7.93 -24.85 36.51
N PRO A 462 7.97 -25.73 37.53
CA PRO A 462 8.06 -27.17 37.33
C PRO A 462 6.83 -27.79 36.64
N ASP A 463 5.68 -27.11 36.67
CA ASP A 463 4.45 -27.55 36.02
C ASP A 463 4.20 -26.90 34.65
N GLY A 464 5.13 -26.06 34.16
CA GLY A 464 5.08 -25.46 32.83
C GLY A 464 3.91 -24.49 32.61
N LYS A 465 3.39 -23.88 33.68
CA LYS A 465 2.23 -22.97 33.60
C LYS A 465 2.63 -21.52 33.30
N ILE A 466 3.84 -21.11 33.67
CA ILE A 466 4.34 -19.75 33.47
C ILE A 466 5.19 -19.65 32.22
N LEU A 467 6.08 -20.61 31.98
CA LEU A 467 6.99 -20.64 30.84
C LEU A 467 6.37 -21.45 29.70
N LYS A 468 5.81 -20.75 28.72
CA LYS A 468 5.10 -21.36 27.58
C LYS A 468 5.93 -21.27 26.31
N LEU A 469 5.95 -22.30 25.47
CA LEU A 469 6.60 -22.21 24.15
C LEU A 469 5.97 -21.07 23.35
N PHE A 470 6.80 -20.27 22.68
CA PHE A 470 6.38 -19.03 22.06
C PHE A 470 6.86 -18.94 20.61
N LEU A 471 5.94 -18.59 19.71
CA LEU A 471 6.21 -18.38 18.29
C LEU A 471 6.02 -16.91 17.91
N GLU A 472 6.89 -16.43 17.03
CA GLU A 472 6.72 -15.14 16.36
C GLU A 472 6.29 -15.35 14.90
N GLY A 473 5.78 -14.29 14.26
CA GLY A 473 5.30 -14.36 12.87
C GLY A 473 6.24 -15.06 11.87
N LYS A 474 7.56 -14.85 11.99
CA LYS A 474 8.56 -15.44 11.08
C LYS A 474 8.75 -16.95 11.24
N ASP A 475 8.32 -17.49 12.38
CA ASP A 475 8.43 -18.93 12.72
C ASP A 475 7.33 -19.73 12.01
N LEU A 476 6.24 -19.10 11.59
CA LEU A 476 5.15 -19.79 10.91
C LEU A 476 5.46 -19.97 9.43
N LYS A 477 5.36 -21.21 8.94
CA LYS A 477 5.42 -21.58 7.52
C LYS A 477 4.13 -22.27 7.10
N ARG A 478 3.93 -22.46 5.79
CA ARG A 478 2.84 -23.31 5.29
C ARG A 478 3.01 -24.73 5.85
N TRP A 479 1.96 -25.25 6.47
CA TRP A 479 1.89 -26.59 7.06
C TRP A 479 2.77 -26.88 8.27
N ARG A 480 3.60 -25.94 8.76
CA ARG A 480 4.50 -26.19 9.90
C ARG A 480 4.87 -24.91 10.66
N ALA A 481 5.40 -25.08 11.85
CA ALA A 481 6.09 -24.02 12.60
C ALA A 481 7.57 -24.38 12.79
N GLU A 482 8.44 -23.38 12.67
CA GLU A 482 9.89 -23.48 12.83
C GLU A 482 10.28 -22.80 14.14
N SER A 483 10.09 -23.51 15.25
CA SER A 483 10.47 -23.03 16.59
C SER A 483 11.95 -22.62 16.63
N ARG A 484 12.21 -21.46 17.22
CA ARG A 484 13.56 -21.00 17.61
C ARG A 484 13.83 -21.19 19.11
N ASP A 485 13.01 -22.03 19.74
CA ASP A 485 13.05 -22.33 21.17
C ASP A 485 12.97 -21.05 22.00
N LEU A 486 11.95 -20.26 21.67
CA LEU A 486 11.55 -19.09 22.44
C LEU A 486 10.43 -19.47 23.40
N TYR A 487 10.41 -18.79 24.55
CA TYR A 487 9.43 -19.03 25.60
C TYR A 487 8.85 -17.71 26.09
N LEU A 488 7.57 -17.71 26.42
CA LEU A 488 6.85 -16.61 27.03
C LEU A 488 6.84 -16.80 28.55
N ILE A 489 7.17 -15.74 29.29
CA ILE A 489 6.85 -15.63 30.72
C ILE A 489 5.40 -15.12 30.84
N LEU A 490 4.48 -16.01 31.19
CA LEU A 490 3.05 -15.78 31.19
C LEU A 490 2.54 -15.49 32.62
N PHE A 491 2.35 -14.20 32.92
CA PHE A 491 1.56 -13.75 34.07
C PHE A 491 0.30 -13.01 33.58
N PRO A 492 -0.86 -13.67 33.50
CA PRO A 492 -2.11 -13.00 33.12
C PRO A 492 -2.49 -11.87 34.07
N LYS A 493 -3.28 -10.90 33.59
CA LYS A 493 -3.86 -9.88 34.46
C LYS A 493 -4.55 -10.51 35.69
N GLY A 494 -4.21 -10.01 36.87
CA GLY A 494 -4.76 -10.47 38.15
C GLY A 494 -4.29 -11.84 38.59
N TRP A 495 -3.29 -12.43 37.92
CA TRP A 495 -2.70 -13.69 38.35
C TRP A 495 -2.14 -13.57 39.76
N THR A 496 -1.42 -12.49 40.08
CA THR A 496 -0.79 -12.31 41.39
C THR A 496 -1.82 -12.16 42.50
N HIS A 497 -2.94 -11.48 42.23
CA HIS A 497 -4.05 -11.35 43.17
C HIS A 497 -4.65 -12.72 43.51
N ARG A 498 -4.89 -13.56 42.50
CA ARG A 498 -5.43 -14.92 42.67
C ARG A 498 -4.48 -15.80 43.49
N GLN A 499 -3.17 -15.70 43.29
CA GLN A 499 -2.19 -16.47 44.07
C GLN A 499 -2.20 -16.12 45.56
N LEU A 500 -2.52 -14.86 45.88
CA LEU A 500 -2.56 -14.36 47.26
C LEU A 500 -3.98 -14.36 47.86
N ASN A 501 -4.97 -14.94 47.16
CA ASN A 501 -6.39 -14.97 47.55
C ASN A 501 -7.01 -13.58 47.81
N TYR A 502 -6.58 -12.56 47.06
CA TYR A 502 -7.23 -11.25 47.07
C TYR A 502 -8.38 -11.21 46.05
N THR A 503 -9.57 -10.80 46.49
CA THR A 503 -10.71 -10.54 45.60
C THR A 503 -10.71 -9.09 45.11
N GLU A 504 -11.36 -8.87 43.97
CA GLU A 504 -11.48 -7.55 43.36
C GLU A 504 -12.40 -6.67 44.23
N GLY A 505 -11.80 -5.84 45.10
CA GLY A 505 -12.50 -5.03 46.10
C GLY A 505 -11.95 -5.11 47.53
N ASP A 506 -11.02 -6.03 47.81
CA ASP A 506 -10.33 -6.13 49.11
C ASP A 506 -9.31 -4.98 49.34
N VAL A 507 -8.77 -4.90 50.56
CA VAL A 507 -7.65 -4.01 50.91
C VAL A 507 -6.56 -4.07 49.83
N VAL A 508 -6.10 -2.89 49.39
CA VAL A 508 -5.16 -2.75 48.25
C VAL A 508 -3.89 -3.55 48.50
N LEU A 509 -3.71 -4.67 47.79
CA LEU A 509 -2.46 -5.42 47.76
C LEU A 509 -1.35 -4.52 47.21
N THR A 510 -0.33 -4.24 48.01
CA THR A 510 0.75 -3.33 47.59
C THR A 510 1.70 -4.03 46.62
N GLU A 511 2.34 -3.26 45.73
CA GLU A 511 3.36 -3.79 44.81
C GLU A 511 4.51 -4.47 45.58
N ILE A 512 4.88 -3.94 46.75
CA ILE A 512 5.96 -4.51 47.58
C ILE A 512 5.58 -5.89 48.09
N GLU A 513 4.36 -6.08 48.59
CA GLU A 513 3.89 -7.39 49.07
C GLU A 513 3.75 -8.39 47.93
N ALA A 514 3.17 -7.97 46.81
CA ALA A 514 3.01 -8.80 45.62
C ALA A 514 4.36 -9.21 45.03
N TRP A 515 5.34 -8.31 45.01
CA TRP A 515 6.70 -8.60 44.54
C TRP A 515 7.45 -9.55 45.47
N ARG A 516 7.32 -9.39 46.80
CA ARG A 516 7.89 -10.33 47.78
C ARG A 516 7.36 -11.75 47.60
N TYR A 517 6.08 -11.89 47.28
CA TYR A 517 5.51 -13.20 46.93
C TYR A 517 6.22 -13.81 45.71
N LEU A 518 6.41 -13.03 44.64
CA LEU A 518 7.12 -13.49 43.45
C LEU A 518 8.57 -13.87 43.77
N GLN A 519 9.30 -13.06 44.53
CA GLN A 519 10.69 -13.34 44.93
C GLN A 519 10.81 -14.62 45.77
N ARG A 520 9.81 -14.95 46.58
CA ARG A 520 9.83 -16.14 47.44
C ARG A 520 9.50 -17.42 46.67
N ASN A 521 8.52 -17.37 45.77
CA ASN A 521 8.00 -18.57 45.10
C ASN A 521 8.59 -18.78 43.70
N TYR A 522 9.06 -17.72 43.06
CA TYR A 522 9.65 -17.70 41.71
C TYR A 522 10.95 -16.86 41.73
N PRO A 523 11.95 -17.24 42.55
CA PRO A 523 13.12 -16.40 42.84
C PRO A 523 13.93 -16.04 41.60
N LYS A 524 14.15 -16.97 40.67
CA LYS A 524 14.93 -16.74 39.45
C LYS A 524 14.18 -15.91 38.43
N ILE A 525 12.87 -16.17 38.26
CA ILE A 525 12.02 -15.36 37.37
C ILE A 525 11.93 -13.93 37.91
N ALA A 526 11.78 -13.75 39.22
CA ALA A 526 11.78 -12.44 39.86
C ALA A 526 13.13 -11.73 39.70
N GLU A 527 14.25 -12.43 39.91
CA GLU A 527 15.60 -11.91 39.68
C GLU A 527 15.77 -11.43 38.23
N TYR A 528 15.42 -12.26 37.26
CA TYR A 528 15.46 -11.92 35.85
C TYR A 528 14.60 -10.70 35.50
N LEU A 529 13.35 -10.68 35.94
CA LEU A 529 12.41 -9.59 35.66
C LEU A 529 12.81 -8.26 36.34
N SER A 530 13.55 -8.32 37.46
CA SER A 530 13.95 -7.13 38.22
C SER A 530 14.71 -6.10 37.37
N ALA A 531 15.52 -6.56 36.42
CA ALA A 531 16.26 -5.72 35.47
C ALA A 531 15.34 -4.86 34.58
N TYR A 532 14.07 -5.27 34.43
CA TYR A 532 13.09 -4.60 33.58
C TYR A 532 12.06 -3.77 34.36
N ALA A 533 12.10 -3.76 35.70
CA ALA A 533 11.05 -3.19 36.55
C ALA A 533 10.71 -1.73 36.20
N THR A 534 11.73 -0.88 35.99
CA THR A 534 11.53 0.54 35.61
C THR A 534 10.79 0.68 34.28
N ARG A 535 11.11 -0.14 33.28
CA ARG A 535 10.45 -0.13 31.97
C ARG A 535 9.07 -0.78 32.04
N GLY A 536 8.93 -1.86 32.80
CA GLY A 536 7.65 -2.53 33.04
C GLY A 536 6.62 -1.59 33.64
N ARG A 537 6.99 -0.80 34.66
CA ARG A 537 6.06 0.17 35.30
C ARG A 537 5.53 1.21 34.31
N LYS A 538 6.35 1.63 33.34
CA LYS A 538 5.98 2.58 32.27
C LYS A 538 5.04 2.02 31.20
N ARG A 539 4.80 0.69 31.16
CA ARG A 539 3.85 0.10 30.20
C ARG A 539 2.45 0.64 30.46
N GLY A 540 1.82 1.22 29.43
CA GLY A 540 0.43 1.66 29.50
C GLY A 540 -0.57 0.49 29.52
N ASP A 541 -0.24 -0.61 28.85
CA ASP A 541 -1.09 -1.79 28.67
C ASP A 541 -0.48 -3.01 29.38
N LYS A 542 -0.87 -3.20 30.64
CA LYS A 542 -0.38 -4.23 31.59
C LYS A 542 -1.51 -4.71 32.51
N GLY A 543 -1.24 -5.75 33.29
CA GLY A 543 -2.14 -6.19 34.37
C GLY A 543 -2.12 -5.24 35.56
N TYR A 544 -2.47 -5.74 36.75
CA TYR A 544 -2.43 -4.91 37.97
C TYR A 544 -1.00 -4.58 38.38
N PHE A 545 -0.06 -5.49 38.12
CA PHE A 545 1.36 -5.32 38.39
C PHE A 545 2.17 -5.24 37.10
N TRP A 546 3.37 -4.65 37.16
CA TRP A 546 4.20 -4.40 35.98
C TRP A 546 4.77 -5.66 35.33
N TRP A 547 4.86 -6.76 36.08
CA TRP A 547 5.22 -8.09 35.58
C TRP A 547 4.03 -8.84 34.97
N GLU A 548 2.81 -8.31 35.03
CA GLU A 548 1.65 -8.94 34.41
C GLU A 548 1.46 -8.45 32.96
N LEU A 549 1.05 -9.37 32.10
CA LEU A 549 0.61 -9.09 30.74
C LEU A 549 -0.77 -8.42 30.76
N ARG A 550 -1.11 -7.79 29.64
CA ARG A 550 -2.41 -7.11 29.46
C ARG A 550 -3.59 -8.07 29.65
N SER A 551 -4.78 -7.49 29.83
CA SER A 551 -6.02 -8.28 29.86
C SER A 551 -6.24 -9.02 28.53
N CYS A 552 -6.55 -10.31 28.62
CA CYS A 552 -6.95 -11.17 27.52
C CYS A 552 -8.05 -12.11 28.02
N ALA A 553 -9.20 -12.12 27.35
CA ALA A 553 -10.37 -12.89 27.76
C ALA A 553 -10.29 -14.38 27.36
N TYR A 554 -9.27 -14.78 26.61
CA TYR A 554 -9.21 -16.07 25.93
C TYR A 554 -7.84 -16.77 26.09
N TYR A 555 -7.13 -16.55 27.21
CA TYR A 555 -5.85 -17.21 27.47
C TYR A 555 -5.92 -18.74 27.37
N GLU A 556 -7.02 -19.33 27.83
CA GLU A 556 -7.26 -20.77 27.81
C GLU A 556 -7.39 -21.33 26.39
N ARG A 557 -7.81 -20.50 25.43
CA ARG A 557 -7.99 -20.89 24.02
C ARG A 557 -6.68 -21.15 23.30
N PHE A 558 -5.54 -20.70 23.84
CA PHE A 558 -4.21 -21.07 23.34
C PHE A 558 -3.86 -22.53 23.66
N GLU A 559 -4.49 -23.12 24.66
CA GLU A 559 -4.27 -24.51 25.10
C GLU A 559 -5.21 -25.50 24.39
N GLU A 560 -6.01 -25.02 23.44
CA GLU A 560 -6.87 -25.83 22.57
C GLU A 560 -6.15 -26.14 21.24
N PRO A 561 -6.47 -27.28 20.59
CA PRO A 561 -6.10 -27.50 19.20
C PRO A 561 -6.65 -26.37 18.31
N LYS A 562 -5.76 -25.81 17.49
CA LYS A 562 -6.04 -24.58 16.77
C LYS A 562 -5.30 -24.49 15.45
N ILE A 563 -5.87 -23.78 14.48
CA ILE A 563 -5.13 -23.37 13.28
C ILE A 563 -4.52 -22.00 13.54
N VAL A 564 -3.21 -21.89 13.39
CA VAL A 564 -2.46 -20.63 13.53
C VAL A 564 -2.13 -20.10 12.13
N TYR A 565 -2.21 -18.79 11.97
CA TYR A 565 -1.95 -18.12 10.71
C TYR A 565 -1.28 -16.76 10.90
N ASN A 566 -0.50 -16.32 9.91
CA ASN A 566 0.20 -15.05 9.97
C ASN A 566 -0.69 -13.91 9.49
N ARG A 567 -0.67 -12.76 10.18
CA ARG A 567 -1.35 -11.55 9.72
C ARG A 567 -0.77 -11.02 8.40
N PHE A 568 0.51 -11.25 8.13
CA PHE A 568 1.18 -10.81 6.90
C PHE A 568 1.57 -12.03 6.08
N MET A 569 0.85 -12.28 4.98
CA MET A 569 0.99 -13.48 4.17
C MET A 569 1.47 -13.16 2.75
N PRO A 570 2.67 -13.58 2.33
CA PRO A 570 3.07 -13.54 0.92
C PRO A 570 2.49 -14.70 0.11
N HIS A 571 2.08 -15.77 0.79
CA HIS A 571 1.39 -16.96 0.30
C HIS A 571 0.65 -17.60 1.49
N SER A 572 -0.09 -18.68 1.26
CA SER A 572 -0.78 -19.40 2.33
C SER A 572 0.17 -19.81 3.45
N LEU A 573 -0.07 -19.34 4.68
CA LEU A 573 0.72 -19.62 5.88
C LEU A 573 -0.19 -20.11 7.02
N PHE A 574 -0.83 -21.26 6.83
CA PHE A 574 -1.65 -21.91 7.84
C PHE A 574 -1.01 -23.21 8.33
N TRP A 575 -1.09 -23.43 9.64
CA TRP A 575 -0.59 -24.61 10.32
C TRP A 575 -1.55 -25.02 11.44
N PHE A 576 -1.76 -26.33 11.61
CA PHE A 576 -2.55 -26.86 12.71
C PHE A 576 -1.65 -27.16 13.91
N ASP A 577 -1.86 -26.42 14.99
CA ASP A 577 -1.17 -26.57 16.26
C ASP A 577 -1.94 -27.53 17.17
N SER A 578 -1.31 -28.66 17.47
CA SER A 578 -1.75 -29.64 18.45
C SER A 578 -0.86 -29.70 19.70
N THR A 579 0.10 -28.77 19.85
CA THR A 579 1.08 -28.74 20.95
C THR A 579 0.97 -27.49 21.82
N ASN A 580 -0.18 -26.80 21.76
CA ASN A 580 -0.57 -25.73 22.69
C ASN A 580 0.39 -24.53 22.73
N ASN A 581 0.93 -24.13 21.57
CA ASN A 581 1.88 -23.03 21.50
C ASN A 581 1.23 -21.67 21.72
N TYR A 582 1.94 -20.80 22.41
CA TYR A 582 1.63 -19.38 22.48
C TYR A 582 2.34 -18.64 21.35
N HIS A 583 1.84 -17.47 20.98
CA HIS A 583 2.44 -16.70 19.90
C HIS A 583 2.17 -15.21 20.03
N ASN A 584 2.98 -14.40 19.35
CA ASN A 584 2.84 -12.94 19.34
C ASN A 584 1.67 -12.45 18.47
N ASP A 585 1.40 -11.15 18.53
CA ASP A 585 0.31 -10.47 17.81
C ASP A 585 0.52 -10.33 16.29
N ALA A 586 1.64 -10.83 15.75
CA ALA A 586 1.79 -11.05 14.31
C ALA A 586 1.05 -12.30 13.85
N LEU A 587 0.73 -13.22 14.77
CA LEU A 587 0.00 -14.46 14.51
C LEU A 587 -1.42 -14.38 15.10
N TYR A 588 -2.37 -14.93 14.35
CA TYR A 588 -3.77 -15.12 14.73
C TYR A 588 -4.07 -16.61 14.75
N PHE A 589 -5.18 -16.99 15.38
CA PHE A 589 -5.57 -18.40 15.45
C PHE A 589 -7.08 -18.59 15.47
N ILE A 590 -7.49 -19.76 14.99
CA ILE A 590 -8.85 -20.26 15.02
C ILE A 590 -8.84 -21.50 15.90
N PRO A 591 -9.43 -21.48 17.10
CA PRO A 591 -9.57 -22.67 17.95
C PRO A 591 -10.74 -23.56 17.52
N ALA A 592 -10.83 -24.77 18.08
CA ALA A 592 -11.92 -25.72 17.85
C ALA A 592 -12.13 -26.11 16.36
N VAL A 593 -11.03 -26.23 15.63
CA VAL A 593 -10.95 -26.64 14.21
C VAL A 593 -10.05 -27.87 14.08
N GLY A 594 -10.01 -28.48 12.90
CA GLY A 594 -9.16 -29.64 12.62
C GLY A 594 -8.49 -29.59 11.25
N TYR A 595 -8.00 -30.75 10.81
CA TYR A 595 -7.30 -30.88 9.53
C TYR A 595 -8.19 -30.64 8.31
N TYR A 596 -9.51 -30.81 8.41
CA TYR A 596 -10.43 -30.47 7.34
C TYR A 596 -10.37 -28.97 7.02
N GLU A 597 -10.52 -28.12 8.03
CA GLU A 597 -10.43 -26.66 7.90
C GLU A 597 -9.02 -26.24 7.48
N LEU A 598 -7.98 -26.93 7.96
CA LEU A 598 -6.61 -26.68 7.51
C LEU A 598 -6.45 -26.93 5.99
N GLY A 599 -7.05 -28.02 5.49
CA GLY A 599 -7.08 -28.35 4.07
C GLY A 599 -7.82 -27.30 3.24
N LEU A 600 -8.97 -26.84 3.73
CA LEU A 600 -9.71 -25.73 3.11
C LEU A 600 -8.84 -24.48 3.02
N LEU A 601 -8.32 -23.99 4.16
CA LEU A 601 -7.57 -22.73 4.25
C LEU A 601 -6.26 -22.72 3.46
N ASN A 602 -5.62 -23.87 3.28
CA ASN A 602 -4.42 -24.00 2.44
C ASN A 602 -4.70 -24.30 0.96
N SER A 603 -5.96 -24.40 0.53
CA SER A 603 -6.31 -24.65 -0.87
C SER A 603 -6.22 -23.38 -1.74
N SER A 604 -6.02 -23.56 -3.04
CA SER A 604 -5.99 -22.46 -4.01
C SER A 604 -7.29 -21.65 -4.03
N LEU A 605 -8.45 -22.30 -3.85
CA LEU A 605 -9.74 -21.60 -3.79
C LEU A 605 -9.82 -20.63 -2.61
N TYR A 606 -9.39 -21.06 -1.42
CA TYR A 606 -9.41 -20.20 -0.24
C TYR A 606 -8.34 -19.13 -0.31
N TRP A 607 -7.18 -19.43 -0.91
CA TRP A 607 -6.17 -18.41 -1.19
C TRP A 607 -6.74 -17.32 -2.10
N TYR A 608 -7.40 -17.69 -3.20
CA TYR A 608 -8.09 -16.75 -4.11
C TYR A 608 -9.14 -15.89 -3.39
N LEU A 609 -9.98 -16.50 -2.54
CA LEU A 609 -10.96 -15.76 -1.74
C LEU A 609 -10.32 -14.83 -0.71
N LEU A 610 -9.23 -15.26 -0.09
CA LEU A 610 -8.51 -14.50 0.93
C LEU A 610 -7.85 -13.27 0.33
N THR A 611 -7.10 -13.42 -0.77
CA THR A 611 -6.42 -12.29 -1.41
C THR A 611 -7.39 -11.28 -2.00
N ALA A 612 -8.56 -11.72 -2.48
CA ALA A 612 -9.61 -10.82 -2.97
C ALA A 612 -10.22 -9.93 -1.86
N ASN A 613 -10.16 -10.37 -0.60
CA ASN A 613 -10.74 -9.65 0.55
C ASN A 613 -9.69 -9.01 1.47
N ALA A 614 -8.42 -9.36 1.34
CA ALA A 614 -7.31 -8.82 2.12
C ALA A 614 -6.81 -7.48 1.55
N LEU A 615 -6.14 -6.70 2.40
CA LEU A 615 -5.42 -5.50 1.97
C LEU A 615 -4.04 -5.91 1.45
N THR A 616 -3.71 -5.56 0.20
CA THR A 616 -2.35 -5.74 -0.33
C THR A 616 -1.40 -4.74 0.32
N MET A 617 -0.21 -5.21 0.69
CA MET A 617 0.87 -4.44 1.29
C MET A 617 2.12 -4.52 0.42
N SER A 618 2.96 -3.49 0.53
CA SER A 618 4.25 -3.45 -0.18
C SER A 618 5.06 -4.72 0.05
N GLY A 619 5.65 -5.22 -1.04
CA GLY A 619 6.47 -6.43 -1.03
C GLY A 619 5.69 -7.72 -1.32
N GLY A 620 4.47 -7.61 -1.85
CA GLY A 620 3.64 -8.77 -2.21
C GLY A 620 3.01 -9.48 -1.01
N PHE A 621 2.82 -8.78 0.12
CA PHE A 621 2.18 -9.33 1.31
C PHE A 621 0.70 -8.97 1.34
N TYR A 622 -0.14 -9.86 1.85
CA TYR A 622 -1.53 -9.60 2.18
C TYR A 622 -1.68 -9.42 3.68
N GLN A 623 -2.38 -8.38 4.11
CA GLN A 623 -2.75 -8.17 5.50
C GLN A 623 -4.07 -8.86 5.81
N VAL A 624 -4.00 -9.88 6.66
CA VAL A 624 -5.06 -10.83 6.95
C VAL A 624 -5.46 -10.72 8.42
N HIS A 625 -6.37 -9.79 8.72
CA HIS A 625 -6.98 -9.68 10.04
C HIS A 625 -8.13 -10.70 10.21
N GLY A 626 -8.59 -10.90 11.45
CA GLY A 626 -9.69 -11.83 11.74
C GLY A 626 -10.95 -11.58 10.91
N ASN A 627 -11.30 -10.31 10.66
CA ASN A 627 -12.45 -9.90 9.84
C ASN A 627 -12.38 -10.36 8.37
N VAL A 628 -11.20 -10.69 7.85
CA VAL A 628 -11.04 -11.27 6.51
C VAL A 628 -11.46 -12.74 6.52
N LEU A 629 -10.93 -13.52 7.47
CA LEU A 629 -11.20 -14.96 7.58
C LEU A 629 -12.60 -15.27 8.09
N GLU A 630 -13.17 -14.40 8.93
CA GLU A 630 -14.55 -14.54 9.43
C GLU A 630 -15.57 -14.75 8.32
N LYS A 631 -15.33 -14.16 7.14
CA LYS A 631 -16.23 -14.21 5.97
C LYS A 631 -16.01 -15.43 5.08
N MET A 632 -15.00 -16.25 5.35
CA MET A 632 -14.70 -17.41 4.50
C MET A 632 -15.85 -18.41 4.59
N PRO A 633 -16.33 -18.94 3.44
CA PRO A 633 -17.41 -19.92 3.45
C PRO A 633 -16.92 -21.23 4.07
N ILE A 634 -17.81 -21.96 4.73
CA ILE A 634 -17.60 -23.34 5.19
C ILE A 634 -18.59 -24.21 4.40
N PRO A 635 -18.11 -25.02 3.44
CA PRO A 635 -18.98 -25.78 2.56
C PRO A 635 -19.68 -26.91 3.33
N THR A 636 -20.92 -27.20 2.94
CA THR A 636 -21.58 -28.43 3.38
C THR A 636 -20.83 -29.62 2.79
N SER A 637 -20.40 -30.56 3.63
CA SER A 637 -19.60 -31.72 3.22
C SER A 637 -20.02 -32.96 4.01
N THR A 638 -19.98 -34.12 3.36
CA THR A 638 -20.18 -35.42 4.02
C THR A 638 -18.98 -35.76 4.91
N ASP A 639 -19.17 -36.69 5.84
CA ASP A 639 -18.07 -37.13 6.72
C ASP A 639 -16.92 -37.78 5.94
N GLU A 640 -17.22 -38.46 4.84
CA GLU A 640 -16.22 -39.02 3.93
C GLU A 640 -15.39 -37.92 3.25
N GLN A 641 -16.03 -36.88 2.72
CA GLN A 641 -15.36 -35.73 2.10
C GLN A 641 -14.48 -34.99 3.11
N LYS A 642 -14.99 -34.75 4.32
CA LYS A 642 -14.24 -34.12 5.41
C LYS A 642 -13.01 -34.95 5.78
N SER A 643 -13.20 -36.25 5.98
CA SER A 643 -12.12 -37.18 6.33
C SER A 643 -11.07 -37.27 5.25
N HIS A 644 -11.46 -37.29 3.98
CA HIS A 644 -10.53 -37.31 2.85
C HIS A 644 -9.63 -36.07 2.83
N ILE A 645 -10.22 -34.86 2.89
CA ILE A 645 -9.45 -33.61 2.90
C ILE A 645 -8.58 -33.51 4.16
N ALA A 646 -9.11 -33.90 5.33
CA ALA A 646 -8.37 -33.90 6.58
C ALA A 646 -7.13 -34.82 6.51
N ASN A 647 -7.27 -36.02 5.95
CA ASN A 647 -6.16 -36.96 5.78
C ASN A 647 -5.07 -36.42 4.84
N LEU A 648 -5.46 -35.74 3.76
CA LEU A 648 -4.51 -35.10 2.85
C LEU A 648 -3.77 -33.94 3.55
N ALA A 649 -4.50 -33.08 4.27
CA ALA A 649 -3.93 -31.95 5.01
C ALA A 649 -2.97 -32.40 6.12
N GLN A 650 -3.32 -33.47 6.85
CA GLN A 650 -2.46 -34.07 7.84
C GLN A 650 -1.17 -34.62 7.21
N GLN A 651 -1.26 -35.29 6.06
CA GLN A 651 -0.07 -35.76 5.33
C GLN A 651 0.81 -34.61 4.83
N CYS A 652 0.23 -33.49 4.36
CA CYS A 652 1.00 -32.30 4.01
C CYS A 652 1.81 -31.80 5.21
N GLN A 653 1.17 -31.65 6.37
CA GLN A 653 1.82 -31.21 7.60
C GLN A 653 2.91 -32.18 8.08
N THR A 654 2.64 -33.49 8.07
CA THR A 654 3.64 -34.51 8.42
C THR A 654 4.86 -34.47 7.50
N ASN A 655 4.66 -34.38 6.17
CA ASN A 655 5.77 -34.31 5.22
C ASN A 655 6.52 -32.98 5.32
N ALA A 656 5.82 -31.86 5.56
CA ALA A 656 6.46 -30.56 5.77
C ALA A 656 7.33 -30.55 7.02
N GLN A 657 6.86 -31.18 8.10
CA GLN A 657 7.62 -31.34 9.33
C GLN A 657 8.85 -32.25 9.13
N ALA A 658 8.68 -33.43 8.50
CA ALA A 658 9.79 -34.33 8.20
C ALA A 658 10.85 -33.68 7.29
N ARG A 659 10.42 -32.87 6.33
CA ARG A 659 11.34 -32.10 5.48
C ARG A 659 12.13 -31.09 6.30
N TYR A 660 11.49 -30.34 7.19
CA TYR A 660 12.17 -29.39 8.08
C TYR A 660 13.15 -30.07 9.03
N GLU A 661 12.79 -31.24 9.58
CA GLU A 661 13.70 -32.02 10.43
C GLU A 661 14.94 -32.50 9.66
N LEU A 662 14.79 -32.88 8.39
CA LEU A 662 15.90 -33.18 7.50
C LEU A 662 16.78 -31.94 7.26
N GLU A 663 16.17 -30.77 7.00
CA GLU A 663 16.89 -29.51 6.84
C GLU A 663 17.75 -29.21 8.08
N GLN A 664 17.16 -29.29 9.27
CA GLN A 664 17.84 -29.07 10.55
C GLN A 664 18.95 -30.10 10.80
N LYS A 665 18.71 -31.38 10.49
CA LYS A 665 19.69 -32.46 10.64
C LYS A 665 20.94 -32.19 9.81
N VAL A 666 20.78 -31.81 8.54
CA VAL A 666 21.91 -31.49 7.66
C VAL A 666 22.62 -30.23 8.14
N GLN A 667 21.91 -29.15 8.45
CA GLN A 667 22.49 -27.91 8.96
C GLN A 667 23.34 -28.13 10.22
N ARG A 668 22.84 -28.92 11.18
CA ARG A 668 23.60 -29.30 12.38
C ARG A 668 24.89 -30.05 12.02
N ARG A 669 24.84 -30.97 11.07
CA ARG A 669 26.02 -31.71 10.60
C ARG A 669 27.04 -30.78 9.91
N LEU A 670 26.58 -29.82 9.10
CA LEU A 670 27.46 -28.83 8.49
C LEU A 670 28.21 -28.02 9.57
N LEU A 671 27.49 -27.55 10.59
CA LEU A 671 28.09 -26.84 11.72
C LEU A 671 29.04 -27.70 12.56
N GLN A 672 28.72 -28.97 12.78
CA GLN A 672 29.54 -29.86 13.61
C GLN A 672 30.81 -30.31 12.90
N ASN A 673 30.71 -30.62 11.60
CA ASN A 673 31.79 -31.28 10.86
C ASN A 673 32.60 -30.36 9.98
N LEU A 674 32.09 -29.21 9.53
CA LEU A 674 32.82 -28.31 8.64
C LEU A 674 33.39 -27.09 9.37
N ARG A 675 32.68 -26.56 10.38
CA ARG A 675 33.06 -25.33 11.09
C ARG A 675 34.26 -25.56 12.03
N PRO A 676 35.35 -24.79 11.91
CA PRO A 676 36.52 -24.95 12.77
C PRO A 676 36.23 -24.82 14.27
N ALA A 677 37.05 -25.50 15.09
CA ALA A 677 37.00 -25.37 16.53
C ALA A 677 37.19 -23.89 16.94
N ASN A 678 36.37 -23.40 17.87
CA ASN A 678 36.33 -22.00 18.33
C ASN A 678 35.81 -20.96 17.31
N ASN A 679 35.30 -21.40 16.15
CA ASN A 679 34.60 -20.50 15.22
C ASN A 679 33.10 -20.43 15.58
N GLY A 680 32.61 -19.22 15.87
CA GLY A 680 31.23 -18.96 16.28
C GLY A 680 30.30 -18.52 15.14
N GLU A 681 30.78 -18.44 13.90
CA GLU A 681 29.98 -17.92 12.79
C GLU A 681 28.84 -18.90 12.42
N PRO A 682 27.65 -18.36 12.03
CA PRO A 682 26.51 -19.17 11.62
C PRO A 682 26.62 -19.63 10.15
N LEU A 683 25.70 -20.47 9.71
CA LEU A 683 25.53 -20.79 8.30
C LEU A 683 25.01 -19.56 7.53
N ASN A 684 25.54 -19.33 6.33
CA ASN A 684 24.98 -18.34 5.40
C ASN A 684 23.71 -18.85 4.70
N THR A 685 23.04 -18.00 3.91
CA THR A 685 21.80 -18.37 3.21
C THR A 685 21.94 -19.60 2.33
N LYS A 686 23.01 -19.71 1.54
CA LYS A 686 23.22 -20.86 0.65
C LYS A 686 23.41 -22.18 1.39
N LEU A 687 24.11 -22.16 2.53
CA LEU A 687 24.28 -23.34 3.38
C LEU A 687 23.00 -23.71 4.13
N ASN A 688 22.19 -22.71 4.50
CA ASN A 688 20.86 -22.97 5.04
C ASN A 688 19.94 -23.62 4.00
N GLU A 689 20.12 -23.27 2.72
CA GLU A 689 19.45 -23.85 1.55
C GLU A 689 20.31 -24.90 0.84
N TRP A 690 20.97 -25.79 1.60
CA TRP A 690 21.96 -26.75 1.09
C TRP A 690 21.46 -27.63 -0.07
N TRP A 691 20.16 -27.86 -0.19
CA TRP A 691 19.54 -28.59 -1.30
C TRP A 691 19.61 -27.86 -2.65
N LYS A 692 20.08 -26.61 -2.68
CA LYS A 692 20.36 -25.84 -3.91
C LYS A 692 21.83 -25.94 -4.36
N LEU A 693 22.71 -26.50 -3.53
CA LEU A 693 24.13 -26.64 -3.85
C LEU A 693 24.32 -27.74 -4.90
N ALA A 694 25.05 -27.43 -5.97
CA ALA A 694 25.21 -28.36 -7.07
C ALA A 694 26.35 -29.38 -6.86
N THR A 695 27.36 -29.04 -6.06
CA THR A 695 28.56 -29.86 -5.86
C THR A 695 29.14 -29.70 -4.45
N VAL A 696 29.95 -30.67 -4.01
CA VAL A 696 30.73 -30.56 -2.76
C VAL A 696 31.75 -29.43 -2.81
N THR A 697 32.29 -29.12 -3.99
CA THR A 697 33.18 -27.96 -4.17
C THR A 697 32.47 -26.64 -3.89
N GLU A 698 31.21 -26.51 -4.31
CA GLU A 698 30.38 -25.36 -3.96
C GLU A 698 30.11 -25.32 -2.44
N LEU A 699 29.79 -26.47 -1.84
CA LEU A 699 29.63 -26.59 -0.38
C LEU A 699 30.88 -26.11 0.37
N ALA A 700 32.08 -26.56 -0.04
CA ALA A 700 33.34 -26.18 0.57
C ALA A 700 33.60 -24.66 0.44
N THR A 701 33.35 -24.11 -0.75
CA THR A 701 33.53 -22.69 -1.05
C THR A 701 32.60 -21.84 -0.20
N GLU A 702 31.32 -22.20 -0.12
CA GLU A 702 30.33 -21.45 0.66
C GLU A 702 30.53 -21.62 2.17
N ALA A 703 30.97 -22.79 2.64
CA ALA A 703 31.36 -23.02 4.04
C ALA A 703 32.55 -22.14 4.44
N ALA A 704 33.60 -22.07 3.62
CA ALA A 704 34.75 -21.21 3.88
C ALA A 704 34.36 -19.72 3.96
N LYS A 705 33.46 -19.27 3.07
CA LYS A 705 32.90 -17.90 3.12
C LYS A 705 32.07 -17.67 4.37
N ALA A 706 31.15 -18.59 4.70
CA ALA A 706 30.27 -18.46 5.86
C ALA A 706 31.05 -18.36 7.17
N PHE A 707 32.11 -19.16 7.32
CA PHE A 707 32.95 -19.16 8.52
C PHE A 707 34.08 -18.14 8.51
N LYS A 708 34.16 -17.29 7.46
CA LYS A 708 35.16 -16.23 7.29
C LYS A 708 36.61 -16.73 7.42
N LEU A 709 36.89 -17.90 6.85
CA LEU A 709 38.20 -18.52 6.96
C LEU A 709 39.26 -17.72 6.20
N LYS A 710 40.43 -17.54 6.82
CA LYS A 710 41.60 -16.93 6.16
C LYS A 710 42.24 -17.91 5.19
N LYS A 711 43.10 -17.40 4.28
CA LYS A 711 43.77 -18.17 3.22
C LYS A 711 44.54 -19.41 3.70
N TYR A 712 44.95 -19.45 4.97
CA TYR A 712 45.70 -20.55 5.60
C TYR A 712 44.85 -21.38 6.58
N GLU A 713 43.58 -21.06 6.77
CA GLU A 713 42.64 -21.78 7.63
C GLU A 713 41.77 -22.70 6.76
N GLY A 714 41.66 -23.97 7.16
CA GLY A 714 40.82 -24.97 6.49
C GLY A 714 39.53 -25.24 7.26
N LEU A 715 38.58 -25.89 6.58
CA LEU A 715 37.44 -26.53 7.24
C LEU A 715 37.93 -27.69 8.11
N ASN A 716 37.12 -28.13 9.07
CA ASN A 716 37.42 -29.31 9.91
C ASN A 716 37.57 -30.60 9.09
N VAL A 717 36.96 -30.66 7.90
CA VAL A 717 37.11 -31.73 6.92
C VAL A 717 37.63 -31.11 5.63
N ASP A 718 38.72 -31.65 5.10
CA ASP A 718 39.20 -31.28 3.78
C ASP A 718 38.28 -31.85 2.70
N LEU A 719 37.41 -31.00 2.16
CA LEU A 719 36.46 -31.37 1.11
C LEU A 719 37.09 -31.40 -0.30
N TYR A 720 38.38 -31.09 -0.43
CA TYR A 720 39.15 -31.25 -1.67
C TYR A 720 39.91 -32.59 -1.72
N ASP A 721 39.96 -33.34 -0.62
CA ASP A 721 40.41 -34.73 -0.61
C ASP A 721 39.36 -35.61 -1.31
N LEU A 722 39.80 -36.42 -2.29
CA LEU A 722 38.89 -37.22 -3.14
C LEU A 722 38.00 -38.17 -2.34
N ILE A 723 38.53 -38.78 -1.26
CA ILE A 723 37.77 -39.74 -0.45
C ILE A 723 36.69 -39.00 0.36
N GLN A 724 37.02 -37.82 0.89
CA GLN A 724 36.04 -36.99 1.58
C GLN A 724 35.02 -36.42 0.60
N GLN A 725 35.46 -36.00 -0.58
CA GLN A 725 34.60 -35.49 -1.64
C GLN A 725 33.52 -36.51 -2.00
N ASP A 726 33.89 -37.76 -2.31
CA ASP A 726 32.95 -38.83 -2.65
C ASP A 726 31.93 -39.09 -1.53
N LYS A 727 32.38 -39.10 -0.26
CA LYS A 727 31.51 -39.32 0.90
C LYS A 727 30.51 -38.19 1.10
N TRP A 728 30.98 -36.95 1.02
CA TRP A 728 30.14 -35.76 1.19
C TRP A 728 29.23 -35.52 0.00
N GLU A 729 29.64 -35.91 -1.19
CA GLU A 729 28.84 -35.81 -2.41
C GLU A 729 27.68 -36.78 -2.36
N LYS A 730 27.96 -38.05 -2.01
CA LYS A 730 26.91 -39.02 -1.74
C LYS A 730 25.96 -38.53 -0.64
N TYR A 731 26.49 -38.06 0.49
CA TYR A 731 25.65 -37.54 1.58
C TYR A 731 24.77 -36.38 1.12
N LEU A 732 25.33 -35.36 0.45
CA LEU A 732 24.58 -34.20 0.00
C LEU A 732 23.51 -34.58 -1.03
N ASN A 733 23.84 -35.47 -1.96
CA ASN A 733 22.91 -35.97 -2.99
C ASN A 733 21.77 -36.78 -2.37
N ASP A 734 22.07 -37.73 -1.48
CA ASP A 734 21.07 -38.57 -0.82
C ASP A 734 20.06 -37.71 -0.04
N ASN A 735 20.54 -36.73 0.74
CA ASN A 735 19.65 -35.83 1.49
C ASN A 735 18.90 -34.86 0.55
N THR A 736 19.52 -34.39 -0.54
CA THR A 736 18.86 -33.50 -1.51
C THR A 736 17.73 -34.23 -2.22
N HIS A 737 17.96 -35.48 -2.63
CA HIS A 737 16.91 -36.33 -3.20
C HIS A 737 15.78 -36.58 -2.21
N GLN A 738 16.09 -36.86 -0.94
CA GLN A 738 15.05 -37.02 0.08
C GLN A 738 14.24 -35.73 0.30
N TRP A 739 14.90 -34.56 0.33
CA TRP A 739 14.25 -33.27 0.45
C TRP A 739 13.33 -32.97 -0.76
N GLN A 740 13.80 -33.30 -1.97
CA GLN A 740 13.02 -33.18 -3.20
C GLN A 740 11.81 -34.13 -3.19
N ALA A 741 11.97 -35.36 -2.70
CA ALA A 741 10.87 -36.32 -2.56
C ALA A 741 9.77 -35.78 -1.64
N TYR A 742 10.11 -35.27 -0.45
CA TYR A 742 9.12 -34.62 0.42
C TYR A 742 8.43 -33.44 -0.26
N THR A 743 9.18 -32.60 -0.97
CA THR A 743 8.63 -31.44 -1.68
C THR A 743 7.64 -31.86 -2.78
N GLN A 744 7.96 -32.90 -3.54
CA GLN A 744 7.07 -33.42 -4.59
C GLN A 744 5.83 -34.08 -4.01
N THR A 745 5.97 -34.82 -2.90
CA THR A 745 4.83 -35.41 -2.17
C THR A 745 3.88 -34.33 -1.66
N ILE A 746 4.40 -33.28 -1.00
CA ILE A 746 3.58 -32.15 -0.53
C ILE A 746 2.84 -31.51 -1.71
N LYS A 747 3.54 -31.23 -2.82
CA LYS A 747 2.92 -30.63 -4.01
C LYS A 747 1.79 -31.50 -4.59
N SER A 748 1.99 -32.82 -4.65
CA SER A 748 0.96 -33.76 -5.12
C SER A 748 -0.25 -33.80 -4.18
N LEU A 749 -0.03 -33.80 -2.87
CA LEU A 749 -1.10 -33.76 -1.87
C LEU A 749 -1.88 -32.45 -1.94
N GLU A 750 -1.21 -31.31 -2.11
CA GLU A 750 -1.86 -30.00 -2.31
C GLU A 750 -2.75 -29.98 -3.56
N GLN A 751 -2.32 -30.60 -4.66
CA GLN A 751 -3.14 -30.74 -5.87
C GLN A 751 -4.40 -31.59 -5.64
N GLN A 752 -4.28 -32.65 -4.85
CA GLN A 752 -5.43 -33.48 -4.45
C GLN A 752 -6.39 -32.71 -3.54
N ILE A 753 -5.86 -31.93 -2.58
CA ILE A 753 -6.68 -31.03 -1.74
C ILE A 753 -7.42 -30.05 -2.63
N ASN A 754 -6.75 -29.38 -3.56
CA ASN A 754 -7.38 -28.43 -4.47
C ASN A 754 -8.52 -29.08 -5.26
N SER A 755 -8.27 -30.25 -5.86
CA SER A 755 -9.30 -31.01 -6.60
C SER A 755 -10.51 -31.35 -5.72
N ALA A 756 -10.26 -31.83 -4.50
CA ALA A 756 -11.32 -32.17 -3.54
C ALA A 756 -12.12 -30.93 -3.11
N VAL A 757 -11.45 -29.80 -2.85
CA VAL A 757 -12.10 -28.55 -2.46
C VAL A 757 -12.92 -27.97 -3.61
N TYR A 758 -12.40 -27.96 -4.84
CA TYR A 758 -13.15 -27.52 -6.03
C TYR A 758 -14.45 -28.34 -6.21
N ALA A 759 -14.39 -29.64 -5.93
CA ALA A 759 -15.57 -30.51 -6.01
C ALA A 759 -16.65 -30.14 -4.97
N LEU A 760 -16.28 -29.67 -3.77
CA LEU A 760 -17.25 -29.21 -2.76
C LEU A 760 -18.09 -28.03 -3.23
N PHE A 761 -17.51 -27.17 -4.08
CA PHE A 761 -18.19 -26.00 -4.67
C PHE A 761 -18.71 -26.26 -6.08
N LYS A 762 -18.56 -27.49 -6.60
CA LYS A 762 -19.00 -27.91 -7.95
C LYS A 762 -18.43 -26.99 -9.03
N LEU A 763 -17.14 -26.69 -8.94
CA LEU A 763 -16.48 -25.80 -9.89
C LEU A 763 -16.28 -26.48 -11.25
N THR A 764 -16.47 -25.72 -12.32
CA THR A 764 -16.20 -26.15 -13.70
C THR A 764 -14.71 -25.98 -14.02
N SER A 765 -14.23 -26.63 -15.09
CA SER A 765 -12.83 -26.45 -15.54
C SER A 765 -12.50 -25.00 -15.90
N GLU A 766 -13.48 -24.24 -16.42
CA GLU A 766 -13.30 -22.82 -16.71
C GLU A 766 -13.13 -22.00 -15.43
N GLU A 767 -13.98 -22.24 -14.42
CA GLU A 767 -13.91 -21.58 -13.11
C GLU A 767 -12.61 -21.91 -12.37
N ILE A 768 -12.16 -23.17 -12.43
CA ILE A 768 -10.85 -23.59 -11.90
C ILE A 768 -9.74 -22.84 -12.62
N GLY A 769 -9.81 -22.73 -13.95
CA GLY A 769 -8.85 -21.96 -14.73
C GLY A 769 -8.85 -20.46 -14.38
N LEU A 770 -9.95 -19.88 -13.90
CA LEU A 770 -9.97 -18.50 -13.38
C LEU A 770 -9.20 -18.40 -12.05
N ILE A 771 -9.39 -19.36 -11.14
CA ILE A 771 -8.72 -19.40 -9.84
C ILE A 771 -7.21 -19.62 -9.98
N GLU A 772 -6.80 -20.50 -10.90
CA GLU A 772 -5.37 -20.84 -11.07
C GLU A 772 -4.59 -19.80 -11.88
N ARG A 773 -5.28 -18.88 -12.55
CA ARG A 773 -4.67 -17.75 -13.28
C ARG A 773 -4.60 -16.46 -12.46
N GLY A 774 -5.47 -16.30 -11.45
CA GLY A 774 -5.52 -15.15 -10.55
C GLY A 774 -4.63 -15.35 -9.32
#